data_AF-A0A4Q7S0A9-F1
#
_entry.id   AF-A0A4Q7S0A9-F1
#
_cell.length_a   1.000
_cell.length_b   1.000
_cell.length_c   1.000
_cell.angle_alpha   90.00
_cell.angle_beta   90.00
_cell.angle_gamma   90.00
#
_symmetry.space_group_name_H-M   'P 1'
#
loop_
_entity.id
_entity.type
_entity.pdbx_description
1 polymer ?
#
loop_
_entity_poly.entity_id
_entity_poly.type
_entity_poly.pdbx_seq_one_letter_code
_entity_poly.pdbx_strand_id
1 'polypeptide(L)'
;MMKRHAQGRVPALMLAAMLMVTACGGGGDGGSSTTPPPAATPAEAWSPLYAAGTPLMEQIQYREADGTLVTLMGSRPTERHARERGEAWDAPDAGPGRYLTFPTFYFQNRTFGIEIRDGVPAGRQKIEMYLRVNQGIFDGTTFSLFRNVLDPNVRDYGWAMNTGFNNAKEGGLPICREGQPKEDCMIVFDSNWRTDPHSPLKIGDPIELAPAPRLKRDPVVDGGGSRYYSFEQLYVVGVGMRPWYGIAPNLDSAPLPDDTLLGGTASISYNYSEEPMRVFQQMSNNIGIANTQRFVEGRRLFHTSFADGTHSEHDKDNPVFTAHIGQLGARYNQPRCIECHTNNGRSKPLALAAKLDTMSILTANAEGGPDATYGNNVQQHAQSATAPAYDVTAQSFETTVRTLPDGEKVELVKPVFAFKGPVPARFSARQAPQVIGMGLLEALPESAILAQADPNDANGDGIKGVPNLIVDPETGKTHVGRFGWKASKASIRQQVADALIKDMGVTSPMFPSPGCQRGAPDCRGSTVPTSVTENELERMTHYLSLIGVPAQRKLRSGFPDGVRVSPEHDVNPAQIARGSDLFAQIRCVACHTPTMKTGNTHPFAELREQTIHPYSDLLLHDMGPGLADTLAESRAYPQQWRTAPLWGIGSLRFIQGDRSSVRLLHDGRARTYTEAVLWHGGEATDARTRYEALPKADRDAIGAFLDSL
;
A
#
# COMPACT_ATOMS: atom_id res chain seq x y z
N MET A 1 28.51 53.80 6.42
CA MET A 1 29.14 54.86 7.25
C MET A 1 28.03 55.66 7.93
N MET A 2 28.09 55.87 9.26
CA MET A 2 27.39 56.92 10.03
C MET A 2 25.83 56.97 9.98
N LYS A 3 25.08 57.41 11.00
CA LYS A 3 25.23 57.53 12.48
C LYS A 3 23.84 57.96 13.04
N ARG A 4 23.65 57.94 14.38
CA ARG A 4 22.50 58.50 15.17
C ARG A 4 21.25 57.60 15.22
N HIS A 5 20.69 57.20 16.39
CA HIS A 5 20.24 57.91 17.62
C HIS A 5 18.79 58.45 17.52
N ALA A 6 17.95 58.45 18.56
CA ALA A 6 17.99 57.80 19.89
C ALA A 6 16.66 58.05 20.69
N GLN A 7 16.43 57.23 21.73
CA GLN A 7 15.75 57.54 23.02
C GLN A 7 14.24 57.96 23.03
N GLY A 8 13.45 57.61 24.07
CA GLY A 8 13.72 56.70 25.20
C GLY A 8 12.82 56.89 26.43
N ARG A 9 13.05 56.05 27.47
CA ARG A 9 12.66 56.15 28.90
C ARG A 9 11.15 56.01 29.25
N VAL A 10 10.63 55.12 30.12
CA VAL A 10 11.09 54.44 31.39
C VAL A 10 11.15 55.42 32.58
N PRO A 11 10.78 55.09 33.86
CA PRO A 11 10.33 53.82 34.48
C PRO A 11 8.77 53.80 34.71
N ALA A 12 8.09 53.09 35.64
CA ALA A 12 8.48 52.33 36.85
C ALA A 12 7.49 51.21 37.28
N LEU A 13 7.68 50.69 38.51
CA LEU A 13 6.97 49.60 39.21
C LEU A 13 6.23 50.12 40.47
N MET A 14 5.13 49.45 40.90
CA MET A 14 5.12 48.59 42.11
C MET A 14 3.77 47.87 42.38
N LEU A 15 3.84 46.82 43.22
CA LEU A 15 2.77 45.89 43.64
C LEU A 15 1.77 46.51 44.64
N ALA A 16 0.51 46.00 44.70
CA ALA A 16 0.04 45.11 45.79
C ALA A 16 -1.49 44.79 45.82
N ALA A 17 -1.78 43.49 45.98
CA ALA A 17 -2.83 42.82 46.80
C ALA A 17 -4.32 43.29 46.88
N MET A 18 -5.21 42.38 46.45
CA MET A 18 -6.43 41.84 47.11
C MET A 18 -7.41 42.73 47.92
N LEU A 19 -8.70 42.62 47.58
CA LEU A 19 -9.76 42.20 48.53
C LEU A 19 -11.03 41.66 47.83
N MET A 20 -11.83 40.89 48.57
CA MET A 20 -12.96 40.09 48.08
C MET A 20 -14.29 40.85 48.00
N VAL A 21 -15.22 40.36 47.16
CA VAL A 21 -16.67 40.41 47.42
C VAL A 21 -17.29 39.05 47.07
N THR A 22 -18.13 38.52 47.96
CA THR A 22 -18.89 37.27 47.80
C THR A 22 -20.36 37.54 47.50
N ALA A 23 -20.98 36.69 46.69
CA ALA A 23 -22.44 36.52 46.61
C ALA A 23 -22.76 35.05 46.25
N CYS A 24 -23.85 34.51 46.79
CA CYS A 24 -24.14 33.07 46.80
C CYS A 24 -25.33 32.67 45.90
N GLY A 25 -25.36 31.39 45.53
CA GLY A 25 -26.51 30.68 44.94
C GLY A 25 -26.38 30.41 43.44
N GLY A 26 -26.68 29.21 42.92
CA GLY A 26 -27.12 27.97 43.57
C GLY A 26 -27.92 27.09 42.60
N GLY A 27 -27.72 25.77 42.64
CA GLY A 27 -28.36 24.82 41.72
C GLY A 27 -27.39 24.33 40.64
N GLY A 28 -27.35 23.02 40.41
CA GLY A 28 -26.45 22.41 39.44
C GLY A 28 -27.20 21.71 38.32
N ASP A 29 -26.46 21.39 37.25
CA ASP A 29 -26.62 20.13 36.52
C ASP A 29 -25.30 19.80 35.80
N GLY A 30 -24.99 18.50 35.74
CA GLY A 30 -23.68 17.99 35.29
C GLY A 30 -23.50 18.02 33.78
N GLY A 31 -23.24 19.19 33.20
CA GLY A 31 -22.84 19.32 31.80
C GLY A 31 -21.34 19.12 31.59
N SER A 32 -20.95 18.02 30.94
CA SER A 32 -19.59 17.79 30.43
C SER A 32 -19.25 18.80 29.32
N SER A 33 -18.71 19.96 29.67
CA SER A 33 -18.32 20.99 28.70
C SER A 33 -17.05 20.60 27.96
N THR A 34 -17.19 19.87 26.85
CA THR A 34 -16.14 19.77 25.83
C THR A 34 -15.98 21.13 25.19
N THR A 35 -14.85 21.79 25.44
CA THR A 35 -14.49 23.06 24.80
C THR A 35 -14.52 22.88 23.28
N PRO A 36 -15.32 23.63 22.52
CA PRO A 36 -15.22 23.61 21.07
C PRO A 36 -13.83 24.15 20.67
N PRO A 37 -13.14 23.57 19.68
CA PRO A 37 -12.01 24.25 19.08
C PRO A 37 -12.49 25.56 18.43
N PRO A 38 -11.58 26.53 18.22
CA PRO A 38 -11.94 27.82 17.65
C PRO A 38 -12.67 27.68 16.32
N ALA A 39 -13.67 28.55 16.11
CA ALA A 39 -14.37 28.67 14.85
C ALA A 39 -13.39 28.88 13.68
N ALA A 40 -13.73 28.33 12.51
CA ALA A 40 -12.84 28.17 11.37
C ALA A 40 -11.96 29.40 11.08
N THR A 41 -10.66 29.23 11.29
CA THR A 41 -9.63 30.14 10.78
C THR A 41 -9.70 30.21 9.24
N PRO A 42 -9.38 31.37 8.63
CA PRO A 42 -9.44 31.52 7.18
C PRO A 42 -8.50 30.52 6.50
N ALA A 43 -8.94 29.98 5.35
CA ALA A 43 -8.32 28.92 4.55
C ALA A 43 -6.80 28.80 4.79
N GLU A 44 -6.43 27.89 5.69
CA GLU A 44 -5.05 27.83 6.17
C GLU A 44 -4.09 27.41 5.07
N ALA A 45 -2.92 28.05 5.06
CA ALA A 45 -1.87 27.84 4.08
C ALA A 45 -1.23 26.45 4.23
N TRP A 46 -1.84 25.45 3.60
CA TRP A 46 -1.19 24.18 3.31
C TRP A 46 -0.16 24.37 2.18
N SER A 47 0.85 23.51 2.15
CA SER A 47 1.86 23.42 1.10
C SER A 47 1.66 22.12 0.30
N PRO A 48 1.85 22.13 -1.03
CA PRO A 48 1.93 20.89 -1.80
C PRO A 48 3.04 19.98 -1.23
N LEU A 49 2.77 18.68 -1.10
CA LEU A 49 3.77 17.72 -0.65
C LEU A 49 4.96 17.64 -1.62
N TYR A 50 4.68 17.71 -2.93
CA TYR A 50 5.69 17.84 -3.98
C TYR A 50 5.49 19.13 -4.77
N ALA A 51 6.57 19.89 -4.95
CA ALA A 51 6.55 21.12 -5.72
C ALA A 51 6.30 20.88 -7.21
N ALA A 52 5.79 21.90 -7.91
CA ALA A 52 5.79 21.93 -9.36
C ALA A 52 7.23 21.81 -9.88
N GLY A 53 7.45 20.95 -10.89
CA GLY A 53 8.79 20.72 -11.45
C GLY A 53 9.70 19.77 -10.66
N THR A 54 9.20 19.08 -9.63
CA THR A 54 9.91 17.98 -8.97
C THR A 54 10.49 17.00 -10.01
N PRO A 55 11.83 16.76 -10.02
CA PRO A 55 12.46 15.85 -10.97
C PRO A 55 11.89 14.44 -10.91
N LEU A 56 11.94 13.73 -12.03
CA LEU A 56 11.71 12.29 -12.05
C LEU A 56 12.96 11.56 -11.54
N MET A 57 12.77 10.57 -10.67
CA MET A 57 13.84 9.66 -10.24
C MET A 57 14.27 8.71 -11.37
N GLU A 58 13.30 8.32 -12.20
CA GLU A 58 13.48 7.51 -13.40
C GLU A 58 12.34 7.86 -14.37
N GLN A 59 12.63 7.85 -15.66
CA GLN A 59 11.60 7.98 -16.70
C GLN A 59 11.22 6.58 -17.20
N ILE A 60 9.93 6.25 -17.14
CA ILE A 60 9.44 4.91 -17.55
C ILE A 60 8.90 4.87 -18.99
N GLN A 61 8.50 6.02 -19.56
CA GLN A 61 8.00 6.09 -20.93
C GLN A 61 8.19 7.49 -21.53
N TYR A 62 8.58 7.59 -22.81
CA TYR A 62 8.66 8.84 -23.56
C TYR A 62 8.57 8.62 -25.08
N ARG A 63 8.43 9.70 -25.85
CA ARG A 63 8.54 9.67 -27.31
C ARG A 63 9.76 10.44 -27.77
N GLU A 64 10.46 9.89 -28.75
CA GLU A 64 11.57 10.55 -29.42
C GLU A 64 11.09 11.48 -30.54
N ALA A 65 11.99 12.32 -31.07
CA ALA A 65 11.67 13.32 -32.08
C ALA A 65 11.15 12.73 -33.41
N ASP A 66 11.46 11.46 -33.71
CA ASP A 66 10.95 10.74 -34.89
C ASP A 66 9.59 10.06 -34.65
N GLY A 67 9.04 10.14 -33.42
CA GLY A 67 7.79 9.50 -33.01
C GLY A 67 7.95 8.15 -32.30
N THR A 68 9.17 7.59 -32.24
CA THR A 68 9.47 6.31 -31.57
C THR A 68 9.01 6.34 -30.12
N LEU A 69 8.26 5.33 -29.70
CA LEU A 69 7.88 5.15 -28.31
C LEU A 69 8.98 4.40 -27.58
N VAL A 70 9.55 4.99 -26.54
CA VAL A 70 10.50 4.30 -25.65
C VAL A 70 9.82 4.01 -24.33
N THR A 71 9.85 2.76 -23.90
CA THR A 71 9.30 2.27 -22.62
C THR A 71 10.39 1.55 -21.85
N LEU A 72 10.53 1.83 -20.55
CA LEU A 72 11.51 1.22 -19.66
C LEU A 72 10.78 0.36 -18.65
N MET A 73 10.91 -0.95 -18.80
CA MET A 73 10.19 -1.99 -18.07
C MET A 73 11.12 -2.67 -17.06
N GLY A 74 10.86 -2.49 -15.77
CA GLY A 74 11.53 -3.24 -14.71
C GLY A 74 11.01 -4.66 -14.53
N SER A 75 11.89 -5.60 -14.16
CA SER A 75 11.54 -7.00 -13.91
C SER A 75 12.43 -7.67 -12.86
N ARG A 76 11.90 -8.75 -12.29
CA ARG A 76 12.53 -9.58 -11.26
C ARG A 76 12.33 -11.07 -11.59
N PRO A 77 13.22 -11.96 -11.13
CA PRO A 77 13.10 -13.40 -11.31
C PRO A 77 11.93 -13.99 -10.51
N THR A 78 11.35 -15.05 -11.06
CA THR A 78 10.33 -15.91 -10.47
C THR A 78 10.86 -17.35 -10.44
N GLU A 79 10.36 -18.21 -9.55
CA GLU A 79 10.78 -19.63 -9.53
C GLU A 79 10.00 -20.49 -10.54
N ARG A 80 8.83 -20.03 -11.00
CA ARG A 80 7.95 -20.65 -12.00
C ARG A 80 7.28 -19.60 -12.91
N HIS A 81 6.54 -20.04 -13.93
CA HIS A 81 5.74 -19.19 -14.84
C HIS A 81 4.44 -18.69 -14.18
N ALA A 82 3.82 -17.63 -14.70
CA ALA A 82 2.57 -17.07 -14.16
C ALA A 82 1.40 -18.04 -14.30
N ARG A 83 1.42 -18.85 -15.36
CA ARG A 83 0.49 -19.94 -15.65
C ARG A 83 1.04 -21.28 -15.14
N GLU A 84 1.61 -21.30 -13.95
CA GLU A 84 2.16 -22.52 -13.35
C GLU A 84 1.86 -22.62 -11.85
N ARG A 85 0.92 -23.50 -11.52
CA ARG A 85 0.48 -23.79 -10.15
C ARG A 85 1.46 -24.72 -9.42
N GLY A 86 1.96 -25.73 -10.12
CA GLY A 86 2.93 -26.72 -9.60
C GLY A 86 2.51 -28.15 -9.92
N GLU A 87 1.21 -28.34 -10.07
CA GLU A 87 0.48 -29.55 -10.44
C GLU A 87 -0.12 -29.48 -11.86
N ALA A 88 -0.97 -30.45 -12.21
CA ALA A 88 -1.74 -30.45 -13.47
C ALA A 88 -3.00 -29.57 -13.34
N TRP A 89 -3.44 -28.93 -14.42
CA TRP A 89 -4.52 -27.92 -14.40
C TRP A 89 -5.90 -28.44 -13.98
N ASP A 90 -6.12 -29.74 -14.10
CA ASP A 90 -7.31 -30.50 -13.69
C ASP A 90 -7.19 -31.08 -12.27
N ALA A 91 -5.99 -31.11 -11.69
CA ALA A 91 -5.76 -31.65 -10.36
C ALA A 91 -6.29 -30.72 -9.24
N PRO A 92 -6.63 -31.27 -8.06
CA PRO A 92 -6.86 -30.46 -6.86
C PRO A 92 -5.65 -29.60 -6.52
N ASP A 93 -5.89 -28.42 -5.95
CA ASP A 93 -4.84 -27.57 -5.36
C ASP A 93 -4.03 -28.39 -4.33
N ALA A 94 -2.72 -28.52 -4.60
CA ALA A 94 -1.77 -29.27 -3.77
C ALA A 94 -0.90 -28.36 -2.89
N GLY A 95 -1.16 -27.05 -2.89
CA GLY A 95 -0.38 -26.01 -2.25
C GLY A 95 0.00 -24.88 -3.23
N PRO A 96 0.35 -23.70 -2.71
CA PRO A 96 0.57 -22.51 -3.53
C PRO A 96 1.76 -22.66 -4.47
N GLY A 97 1.63 -22.07 -5.67
CA GLY A 97 2.69 -21.98 -6.66
C GLY A 97 3.89 -21.12 -6.24
N ARG A 98 4.75 -20.82 -7.21
CA ARG A 98 6.03 -20.10 -7.00
C ARG A 98 6.37 -19.07 -8.09
N TYR A 99 5.36 -18.38 -8.58
CA TYR A 99 5.50 -17.23 -9.46
C TYR A 99 5.53 -15.91 -8.66
N LEU A 100 4.57 -15.72 -7.75
CA LEU A 100 4.49 -14.53 -6.90
C LEU A 100 5.48 -14.55 -5.71
N THR A 101 6.22 -15.65 -5.51
CA THR A 101 7.37 -15.70 -4.57
C THR A 101 8.53 -14.83 -5.02
N PHE A 102 9.17 -14.14 -4.07
CA PHE A 102 10.52 -13.60 -4.27
C PHE A 102 11.53 -14.72 -3.96
N PRO A 103 12.49 -15.05 -4.85
CA PRO A 103 13.47 -16.10 -4.61
C PRO A 103 14.50 -15.70 -3.54
N THR A 104 15.32 -16.64 -3.08
CA THR A 104 16.47 -16.32 -2.22
C THR A 104 17.38 -15.26 -2.87
N PHE A 105 17.93 -14.36 -2.06
CA PHE A 105 18.80 -13.26 -2.48
C PHE A 105 18.19 -12.29 -3.51
N TYR A 106 16.85 -12.18 -3.58
CA TYR A 106 16.15 -11.34 -4.57
C TYR A 106 16.60 -9.86 -4.65
N PHE A 107 17.20 -9.34 -3.57
CA PHE A 107 17.70 -7.97 -3.42
C PHE A 107 19.17 -7.79 -3.87
N GLN A 108 19.81 -8.85 -4.36
CA GLN A 108 21.19 -8.87 -4.86
C GLN A 108 21.23 -9.48 -6.26
N ASN A 109 21.87 -8.81 -7.22
CA ASN A 109 22.23 -9.35 -8.54
C ASN A 109 21.06 -9.93 -9.36
N ARG A 110 19.81 -9.58 -9.02
CA ARG A 110 18.60 -10.24 -9.54
C ARG A 110 17.59 -9.29 -10.15
N THR A 111 17.78 -7.98 -10.05
CA THR A 111 16.89 -7.02 -10.72
C THR A 111 17.47 -6.59 -12.06
N PHE A 112 16.57 -6.36 -13.01
CA PHE A 112 16.91 -6.04 -14.39
C PHE A 112 15.69 -5.37 -15.05
N GLY A 113 15.79 -5.10 -16.35
CA GLY A 113 14.66 -4.62 -17.13
C GLY A 113 14.93 -4.62 -18.63
N ILE A 114 13.94 -4.17 -19.39
CA ILE A 114 14.00 -4.03 -20.84
C ILE A 114 13.71 -2.57 -21.20
N GLU A 115 14.63 -1.95 -21.95
CA GLU A 115 14.33 -0.74 -22.71
C GLU A 115 13.71 -1.19 -24.05
N ILE A 116 12.45 -0.83 -24.30
CA ILE A 116 11.71 -1.17 -25.52
C ILE A 116 11.61 0.10 -26.36
N ARG A 117 12.21 0.10 -27.54
CA ARG A 117 12.12 1.18 -28.55
C ARG A 117 11.22 0.71 -29.69
N ASP A 118 9.98 1.17 -29.68
CA ASP A 118 8.96 0.83 -30.67
C ASP A 118 8.88 1.92 -31.75
N GLY A 119 9.31 1.56 -32.96
CA GLY A 119 9.26 2.41 -34.14
C GLY A 119 7.93 2.35 -34.91
N VAL A 120 6.97 1.50 -34.53
CA VAL A 120 5.69 1.36 -35.25
C VAL A 120 4.86 2.65 -35.22
N PRO A 121 4.79 3.42 -34.10
CA PRO A 121 4.20 4.77 -34.09
C PRO A 121 4.91 5.79 -35.00
N ALA A 122 6.19 5.56 -35.32
CA ALA A 122 6.97 6.35 -36.28
C ALA A 122 6.80 5.85 -37.74
N GLY A 123 5.86 4.93 -38.01
CA GLY A 123 5.64 4.34 -39.32
C GLY A 123 6.69 3.30 -39.73
N ARG A 124 7.55 2.85 -38.82
CA ARG A 124 8.55 1.81 -39.08
C ARG A 124 7.97 0.41 -38.82
N GLN A 125 8.65 -0.62 -39.30
CA GLN A 125 8.37 -2.02 -38.97
C GLN A 125 9.57 -2.54 -38.18
N LYS A 126 9.74 -2.02 -36.95
CA LYS A 126 10.89 -2.32 -36.11
C LYS A 126 10.58 -2.02 -34.64
N ILE A 127 10.79 -3.01 -33.78
CA ILE A 127 10.84 -2.88 -32.32
C ILE A 127 12.21 -3.40 -31.86
N GLU A 128 12.89 -2.63 -31.02
CA GLU A 128 14.22 -2.95 -30.51
C GLU A 128 14.15 -3.05 -28.99
N MET A 129 14.64 -4.15 -28.42
CA MET A 129 14.58 -4.42 -26.98
C MET A 129 15.99 -4.62 -26.42
N TYR A 130 16.36 -3.87 -25.39
CA TYR A 130 17.70 -3.88 -24.80
C TYR A 130 17.62 -4.36 -23.36
N LEU A 131 18.36 -5.42 -23.02
CA LEU A 131 18.40 -5.94 -21.65
C LEU A 131 19.29 -5.05 -20.78
N ARG A 132 18.73 -4.59 -19.67
CA ARG A 132 19.41 -3.74 -18.67
C ARG A 132 19.55 -4.52 -17.37
N VAL A 133 20.78 -4.88 -17.01
CA VAL A 133 21.08 -5.52 -15.73
C VAL A 133 21.38 -4.42 -14.70
N ASN A 134 20.65 -4.39 -13.58
CA ASN A 134 20.89 -3.39 -12.52
C ASN A 134 22.14 -3.72 -11.70
N GLN A 135 22.40 -5.01 -11.48
CA GLN A 135 23.51 -5.50 -10.65
C GLN A 135 24.09 -6.80 -11.22
N GLY A 136 25.41 -6.86 -11.37
CA GLY A 136 26.14 -8.08 -11.72
C GLY A 136 26.16 -8.43 -13.21
N ILE A 137 26.18 -9.74 -13.51
CA ILE A 137 26.35 -10.28 -14.88
C ILE A 137 25.32 -11.38 -15.12
N PHE A 138 24.57 -11.27 -16.22
CA PHE A 138 23.68 -12.30 -16.72
C PHE A 138 24.32 -12.99 -17.94
N ASP A 139 24.16 -14.31 -18.05
CA ASP A 139 24.76 -15.17 -19.07
C ASP A 139 23.74 -16.24 -19.51
N GLY A 140 23.19 -16.07 -20.71
CA GLY A 140 22.13 -16.93 -21.24
C GLY A 140 20.70 -16.43 -21.00
N THR A 141 20.50 -15.11 -20.90
CA THR A 141 19.15 -14.54 -20.78
C THR A 141 18.44 -14.54 -22.14
N THR A 142 17.27 -15.14 -22.18
CA THR A 142 16.43 -15.30 -23.38
C THR A 142 14.98 -14.94 -23.07
N PHE A 143 14.17 -14.61 -24.07
CA PHE A 143 12.73 -14.67 -23.90
C PHE A 143 12.31 -16.12 -23.64
N SER A 144 11.62 -16.31 -22.52
CA SER A 144 11.08 -17.58 -22.07
C SER A 144 9.67 -17.77 -22.60
N LEU A 145 8.93 -18.66 -21.94
CA LEU A 145 7.91 -19.50 -22.54
C LEU A 145 6.64 -19.23 -21.73
N PHE A 146 5.57 -18.77 -22.35
CA PHE A 146 4.27 -18.66 -21.69
C PHE A 146 3.68 -20.08 -21.66
N ARG A 147 3.39 -20.59 -20.46
CA ARG A 147 2.97 -21.99 -20.30
C ARG A 147 1.58 -22.22 -20.91
N ASN A 148 1.50 -23.14 -21.86
CA ASN A 148 0.23 -23.57 -22.44
C ASN A 148 -0.61 -24.32 -21.38
N VAL A 149 -1.91 -24.02 -21.35
CA VAL A 149 -2.88 -24.62 -20.42
C VAL A 149 -3.43 -25.95 -20.95
N LEU A 150 -3.51 -26.11 -22.28
CA LEU A 150 -4.21 -27.23 -22.93
C LEU A 150 -3.39 -28.50 -23.12
N ASP A 151 -2.07 -28.41 -23.20
CA ASP A 151 -1.22 -29.59 -23.43
C ASP A 151 -0.02 -29.58 -22.47
N PRO A 152 0.05 -30.51 -21.49
CA PRO A 152 1.18 -30.60 -20.56
C PRO A 152 2.51 -31.00 -21.23
N ASN A 153 2.48 -31.41 -22.50
CA ASN A 153 3.65 -31.71 -23.32
C ASN A 153 4.12 -30.49 -24.14
N VAL A 154 3.21 -29.62 -24.59
CA VAL A 154 3.55 -28.29 -25.12
C VAL A 154 3.81 -27.37 -23.94
N ARG A 155 5.04 -27.41 -23.44
CA ARG A 155 5.48 -26.57 -22.32
C ARG A 155 5.43 -25.08 -22.65
N ASP A 156 5.45 -24.76 -23.95
CA ASP A 156 5.93 -23.49 -24.48
C ASP A 156 4.98 -22.90 -25.54
N TYR A 157 4.46 -21.69 -25.28
CA TYR A 157 3.78 -20.80 -26.23
C TYR A 157 4.29 -19.35 -26.04
N GLY A 158 3.99 -18.43 -26.95
CA GLY A 158 4.27 -17.00 -26.80
C GLY A 158 5.05 -16.39 -27.97
N TRP A 159 5.22 -15.06 -27.93
CA TRP A 159 5.63 -14.25 -29.08
C TRP A 159 7.01 -14.57 -29.69
N ALA A 160 8.08 -14.74 -28.90
CA ALA A 160 9.45 -14.90 -29.43
C ALA A 160 10.32 -15.87 -28.61
N MET A 161 9.80 -17.07 -28.39
CA MET A 161 10.40 -18.11 -27.56
C MET A 161 11.88 -18.39 -27.86
N ASN A 162 12.69 -18.51 -26.79
CA ASN A 162 14.12 -18.81 -26.81
C ASN A 162 15.03 -17.78 -27.55
N THR A 163 14.52 -16.60 -27.90
CA THR A 163 15.33 -15.53 -28.50
C THR A 163 16.24 -14.87 -27.46
N GLY A 164 17.55 -14.86 -27.68
CA GLY A 164 18.56 -14.35 -26.74
C GLY A 164 18.96 -12.89 -26.97
N PHE A 165 19.28 -12.17 -25.88
CA PHE A 165 19.85 -10.82 -25.93
C PHE A 165 21.34 -10.90 -26.27
N ASN A 166 21.65 -11.14 -27.54
CA ASN A 166 23.00 -11.43 -28.01
C ASN A 166 23.92 -10.21 -27.89
N ASN A 167 25.17 -10.45 -27.49
CA ASN A 167 26.20 -9.43 -27.32
C ASN A 167 27.34 -9.59 -28.34
N ALA A 168 27.45 -8.63 -29.25
CA ALA A 168 28.48 -8.62 -30.30
C ALA A 168 29.92 -8.49 -29.76
N LYS A 169 30.12 -7.95 -28.55
CA LYS A 169 31.43 -7.87 -27.87
C LYS A 169 31.83 -9.19 -27.21
N GLU A 170 30.87 -10.05 -26.91
CA GLU A 170 31.06 -11.36 -26.26
C GLU A 170 30.97 -12.49 -27.30
N GLY A 171 31.42 -12.23 -28.54
CA GLY A 171 31.40 -13.22 -29.63
C GLY A 171 29.99 -13.61 -30.13
N GLY A 172 28.98 -12.78 -29.85
CA GLY A 172 27.57 -13.06 -30.13
C GLY A 172 26.84 -13.80 -29.01
N LEU A 173 27.52 -14.13 -27.90
CA LEU A 173 26.90 -14.81 -26.75
C LEU A 173 25.93 -13.86 -26.00
N PRO A 174 24.86 -14.39 -25.38
CA PRO A 174 23.89 -13.60 -24.62
C PRO A 174 24.39 -13.26 -23.20
N ILE A 175 25.53 -12.54 -23.14
CA ILE A 175 26.19 -12.13 -21.89
C ILE A 175 26.00 -10.62 -21.72
N CYS A 176 25.31 -10.23 -20.64
CA CYS A 176 24.91 -8.85 -20.35
C CYS A 176 25.35 -8.44 -18.94
N ARG A 177 25.89 -7.24 -18.82
CA ARG A 177 26.59 -6.76 -17.62
C ARG A 177 25.98 -5.46 -17.12
N GLU A 178 26.03 -5.23 -15.82
CA GLU A 178 25.80 -3.93 -15.21
C GLU A 178 26.67 -2.84 -15.88
N GLY A 179 26.09 -1.67 -16.13
CA GLY A 179 26.80 -0.49 -16.64
C GLY A 179 27.27 -0.53 -18.11
N GLN A 180 27.00 -1.61 -18.86
CA GLN A 180 27.42 -1.71 -20.27
C GLN A 180 26.59 -0.80 -21.22
N PRO A 181 27.14 -0.42 -22.40
CA PRO A 181 26.37 0.18 -23.49
C PRO A 181 25.11 -0.64 -23.85
N LYS A 182 24.00 0.01 -24.17
CA LYS A 182 22.73 -0.70 -24.36
C LYS A 182 22.76 -1.60 -25.58
N GLU A 183 23.39 -1.10 -26.64
CA GLU A 183 23.59 -1.73 -27.94
C GLU A 183 24.34 -3.07 -27.83
N ASP A 184 25.07 -3.30 -26.73
CA ASP A 184 25.78 -4.54 -26.47
C ASP A 184 24.84 -5.68 -25.99
N CYS A 185 23.57 -5.45 -25.64
CA CYS A 185 22.62 -6.57 -25.39
C CYS A 185 21.22 -6.26 -25.89
N MET A 186 20.93 -6.67 -27.13
CA MET A 186 19.68 -6.32 -27.79
C MET A 186 19.05 -7.45 -28.62
N ILE A 187 17.74 -7.31 -28.85
CA ILE A 187 16.93 -8.10 -29.78
C ILE A 187 16.18 -7.12 -30.70
N VAL A 188 15.97 -7.49 -31.96
CA VAL A 188 15.20 -6.71 -32.93
C VAL A 188 14.07 -7.59 -33.49
N PHE A 189 12.87 -7.03 -33.55
CA PHE A 189 11.71 -7.60 -34.23
C PHE A 189 11.28 -6.68 -35.37
N ASP A 190 11.09 -7.22 -36.56
CA ASP A 190 10.64 -6.51 -37.76
C ASP A 190 9.20 -6.88 -38.18
N SER A 191 8.61 -7.84 -37.48
CA SER A 191 7.37 -8.53 -37.84
C SER A 191 6.65 -9.02 -36.58
N ASN A 192 5.35 -9.28 -36.70
CA ASN A 192 4.49 -9.86 -35.68
C ASN A 192 4.60 -11.39 -35.71
N TRP A 193 5.17 -11.95 -34.65
CA TRP A 193 5.50 -13.38 -34.54
C TRP A 193 4.38 -14.22 -33.90
N ARG A 194 3.23 -13.61 -33.53
CA ARG A 194 2.03 -14.35 -33.08
C ARG A 194 1.27 -15.06 -34.21
N THR A 195 1.58 -14.74 -35.47
CA THR A 195 0.96 -15.36 -36.65
C THR A 195 1.99 -16.19 -37.43
N ASP A 196 1.55 -17.31 -38.02
CA ASP A 196 2.33 -18.07 -39.00
C ASP A 196 1.58 -18.06 -40.35
N PRO A 197 2.13 -17.46 -41.43
CA PRO A 197 3.39 -16.70 -41.45
C PRO A 197 3.33 -15.40 -40.63
N HIS A 198 4.49 -14.87 -40.26
CA HIS A 198 4.60 -13.62 -39.52
C HIS A 198 3.95 -12.47 -40.29
N SER A 199 3.19 -11.62 -39.59
CA SER A 199 2.45 -10.50 -40.18
C SER A 199 3.16 -9.15 -39.92
N PRO A 200 2.78 -8.06 -40.60
CA PRO A 200 3.31 -6.73 -40.28
C PRO A 200 2.90 -6.27 -38.88
N LEU A 201 3.83 -5.65 -38.13
CA LEU A 201 3.61 -5.07 -36.81
C LEU A 201 2.62 -3.89 -36.88
N LYS A 202 1.66 -3.85 -35.94
CA LYS A 202 0.62 -2.81 -35.86
C LYS A 202 0.46 -2.28 -34.45
N ILE A 203 0.06 -1.02 -34.33
CA ILE A 203 -0.37 -0.43 -33.05
C ILE A 203 -1.54 -1.26 -32.50
N GLY A 204 -1.45 -1.65 -31.23
CA GLY A 204 -2.40 -2.55 -30.57
C GLY A 204 -1.97 -4.03 -30.52
N ASP A 205 -0.92 -4.44 -31.24
CA ASP A 205 -0.43 -5.82 -31.18
C ASP A 205 0.08 -6.16 -29.75
N PRO A 206 -0.35 -7.31 -29.16
CA PRO A 206 0.08 -7.73 -27.83
C PRO A 206 1.39 -8.53 -27.86
N ILE A 207 2.45 -7.98 -27.28
CA ILE A 207 3.76 -8.64 -27.12
C ILE A 207 3.91 -9.13 -25.68
N GLU A 208 3.95 -10.44 -25.52
CA GLU A 208 4.17 -11.15 -24.26
C GLU A 208 5.66 -11.19 -23.91
N LEU A 209 6.01 -10.74 -22.69
CA LEU A 209 7.39 -10.60 -22.23
C LEU A 209 7.64 -11.42 -20.97
N ALA A 210 8.46 -12.46 -21.09
CA ALA A 210 8.94 -13.31 -20.00
C ALA A 210 10.47 -13.57 -20.12
N PRO A 211 11.34 -12.55 -20.01
CA PRO A 211 12.78 -12.73 -20.11
C PRO A 211 13.32 -13.62 -18.97
N ALA A 212 13.78 -14.85 -19.21
CA ALA A 212 14.31 -15.74 -18.17
C ALA A 212 15.76 -15.37 -17.82
N PRO A 213 16.04 -14.74 -16.66
CA PRO A 213 17.38 -14.31 -16.33
C PRO A 213 18.22 -15.50 -15.86
N ARG A 214 19.47 -15.52 -16.30
CA ARG A 214 20.48 -16.47 -15.83
C ARG A 214 21.66 -15.68 -15.31
N LEU A 215 21.91 -15.74 -14.01
CA LEU A 215 23.07 -15.10 -13.41
C LEU A 215 24.32 -15.90 -13.77
N LYS A 216 25.45 -15.20 -13.96
CA LYS A 216 26.75 -15.84 -14.13
C LYS A 216 27.02 -16.82 -12.97
N ARG A 217 27.26 -18.09 -13.30
CA ARG A 217 27.35 -19.18 -12.31
C ARG A 217 28.77 -19.51 -11.86
N ASP A 218 29.79 -19.08 -12.59
CA ASP A 218 31.20 -19.37 -12.29
C ASP A 218 32.05 -18.09 -12.18
N PRO A 219 32.43 -17.65 -10.97
CA PRO A 219 32.01 -18.19 -9.67
C PRO A 219 30.51 -17.91 -9.38
N VAL A 220 29.93 -18.63 -8.42
CA VAL A 220 28.55 -18.38 -7.95
C VAL A 220 28.52 -17.03 -7.23
N VAL A 221 27.61 -16.14 -7.65
CA VAL A 221 27.64 -14.72 -7.24
C VAL A 221 27.44 -14.50 -5.74
N ASP A 222 26.43 -15.13 -5.14
CA ASP A 222 25.98 -14.83 -3.77
C ASP A 222 25.39 -16.05 -3.03
N GLY A 223 25.52 -17.26 -3.57
CA GLY A 223 25.01 -18.49 -2.98
C GLY A 223 23.54 -18.81 -3.29
N GLY A 224 22.78 -17.85 -3.85
CA GLY A 224 21.43 -18.09 -4.34
C GLY A 224 21.39 -18.88 -5.66
N GLY A 225 20.19 -19.13 -6.16
CA GLY A 225 19.97 -19.71 -7.49
C GLY A 225 20.58 -18.84 -8.60
N SER A 226 20.90 -19.47 -9.74
CA SER A 226 21.50 -18.81 -10.92
C SER A 226 20.66 -18.94 -12.20
N ARG A 227 19.51 -19.60 -12.14
CA ARG A 227 18.56 -19.77 -13.26
C ARG A 227 17.16 -19.54 -12.73
N TYR A 228 16.42 -18.66 -13.39
CA TYR A 228 15.07 -18.30 -13.01
C TYR A 228 14.20 -18.11 -14.25
N TYR A 229 12.89 -18.12 -14.05
CA TYR A 229 11.95 -17.47 -14.95
C TYR A 229 11.83 -16.00 -14.53
N SER A 230 10.89 -15.25 -15.11
CA SER A 230 10.62 -13.89 -14.65
C SER A 230 9.13 -13.57 -14.62
N PHE A 231 8.84 -12.41 -14.05
CA PHE A 231 7.50 -11.85 -14.02
C PHE A 231 7.01 -11.62 -15.45
N GLU A 232 5.92 -12.32 -15.83
CA GLU A 232 5.27 -12.22 -17.13
C GLU A 232 4.53 -10.88 -17.25
N GLN A 233 4.90 -10.09 -18.24
CA GLN A 233 4.29 -8.78 -18.50
C GLN A 233 3.83 -8.67 -19.96
N LEU A 234 2.90 -7.75 -20.21
CA LEU A 234 2.33 -7.51 -21.53
C LEU A 234 2.72 -6.10 -22.01
N TYR A 235 3.43 -6.03 -23.14
CA TYR A 235 3.65 -4.78 -23.88
C TYR A 235 2.63 -4.69 -25.01
N VAL A 236 2.02 -3.53 -25.20
CA VAL A 236 1.11 -3.27 -26.32
C VAL A 236 1.76 -2.28 -27.27
N VAL A 237 1.93 -2.68 -28.54
CA VAL A 237 2.60 -1.87 -29.56
C VAL A 237 1.92 -0.51 -29.71
N GLY A 238 2.73 0.54 -29.69
CA GLY A 238 2.35 1.96 -29.72
C GLY A 238 1.79 2.53 -28.42
N VAL A 239 1.63 1.72 -27.38
CA VAL A 239 0.91 2.04 -26.13
C VAL A 239 1.82 1.95 -24.90
N GLY A 240 2.64 0.90 -24.78
CA GLY A 240 3.50 0.65 -23.61
C GLY A 240 3.08 -0.57 -22.79
N MET A 241 3.61 -0.68 -21.56
CA MET A 241 3.26 -1.78 -20.64
C MET A 241 1.79 -1.71 -20.21
N ARG A 242 1.15 -2.88 -20.08
CA ARG A 242 -0.22 -3.01 -19.58
C ARG A 242 -0.37 -4.19 -18.61
N PRO A 243 -1.17 -4.02 -17.53
CA PRO A 243 -1.67 -5.15 -16.76
C PRO A 243 -2.55 -6.04 -17.66
N TRP A 244 -2.59 -7.34 -17.39
CA TRP A 244 -3.18 -8.32 -18.30
C TRP A 244 -4.01 -9.40 -17.58
N TYR A 245 -4.85 -10.08 -18.36
CA TYR A 245 -5.61 -11.27 -17.95
C TYR A 245 -5.68 -12.29 -19.08
N GLY A 246 -5.94 -13.55 -18.74
CA GLY A 246 -6.05 -14.66 -19.68
C GLY A 246 -7.45 -14.76 -20.30
N ILE A 247 -7.55 -14.64 -21.62
CA ILE A 247 -8.78 -14.83 -22.39
C ILE A 247 -8.90 -16.22 -23.01
N ALA A 248 -10.11 -16.55 -23.46
CA ALA A 248 -10.40 -17.83 -24.10
C ALA A 248 -9.70 -17.94 -25.48
N PRO A 249 -9.33 -19.15 -25.94
CA PRO A 249 -9.60 -20.44 -25.29
C PRO A 249 -8.57 -20.87 -24.23
N ASN A 250 -7.35 -20.31 -24.22
CA ASN A 250 -6.18 -20.93 -23.57
C ASN A 250 -5.51 -20.05 -22.49
N LEU A 251 -6.26 -19.14 -21.85
CA LEU A 251 -5.71 -18.04 -21.07
C LEU A 251 -4.68 -17.20 -21.85
N ASP A 252 -4.93 -16.89 -23.13
CA ASP A 252 -4.06 -15.99 -23.93
C ASP A 252 -4.03 -14.58 -23.32
N SER A 253 -2.89 -13.88 -23.33
CA SER A 253 -2.77 -12.58 -22.67
C SER A 253 -3.49 -11.46 -23.43
N ALA A 254 -4.54 -10.91 -22.83
CA ALA A 254 -5.17 -9.66 -23.27
C ALA A 254 -4.89 -8.53 -22.26
N PRO A 255 -4.76 -7.27 -22.70
CA PRO A 255 -4.68 -6.14 -21.77
C PRO A 255 -5.97 -6.03 -20.96
N LEU A 256 -5.82 -5.76 -19.67
CA LEU A 256 -6.95 -5.47 -18.80
C LEU A 256 -7.60 -4.12 -19.21
N PRO A 257 -8.94 -4.04 -19.33
CA PRO A 257 -9.65 -2.79 -19.56
C PRO A 257 -9.37 -1.75 -18.47
N ASP A 258 -9.26 -0.47 -18.85
CA ASP A 258 -8.90 0.62 -17.94
C ASP A 258 -9.81 0.69 -16.69
N ASP A 259 -11.10 0.37 -16.82
CA ASP A 259 -12.07 0.39 -15.71
C ASP A 259 -11.92 -0.79 -14.72
N THR A 260 -10.99 -1.72 -14.97
CA THR A 260 -10.54 -2.74 -14.00
C THR A 260 -9.28 -2.30 -13.24
N LEU A 261 -8.58 -1.25 -13.69
CA LEU A 261 -7.27 -0.89 -13.20
C LEU A 261 -7.36 -0.02 -11.94
N LEU A 262 -7.56 -0.63 -10.77
CA LEU A 262 -7.73 0.08 -9.50
C LEU A 262 -6.56 1.02 -9.16
N GLY A 263 -5.35 0.73 -9.65
CA GLY A 263 -4.16 1.60 -9.55
C GLY A 263 -3.71 2.22 -10.88
N GLY A 264 -4.57 2.28 -11.90
CA GLY A 264 -4.17 2.65 -13.25
C GLY A 264 -3.14 1.68 -13.83
N THR A 265 -2.16 2.17 -14.60
CA THR A 265 -1.10 1.31 -15.16
C THR A 265 -0.19 0.68 -14.10
N ALA A 266 -0.23 1.15 -12.85
CA ALA A 266 0.43 0.54 -11.71
C ALA A 266 -0.31 -0.68 -11.13
N SER A 267 -1.51 -1.02 -11.64
CA SER A 267 -2.25 -2.21 -11.18
C SER A 267 -1.54 -3.51 -11.53
N ILE A 268 -1.65 -4.51 -10.65
CA ILE A 268 -1.10 -5.86 -10.84
C ILE A 268 -2.06 -6.68 -11.70
N SER A 269 -1.52 -7.40 -12.69
CA SER A 269 -2.22 -8.38 -13.52
C SER A 269 -2.95 -9.45 -12.72
N TYR A 270 -3.88 -10.14 -13.38
CA TYR A 270 -4.57 -11.29 -12.82
C TYR A 270 -3.60 -12.45 -12.52
N ASN A 271 -3.78 -13.13 -11.37
CA ASN A 271 -2.90 -14.18 -10.87
C ASN A 271 -3.33 -15.58 -11.36
N TYR A 272 -2.46 -16.36 -12.02
CA TYR A 272 -2.82 -17.70 -12.53
C TYR A 272 -2.05 -18.86 -11.87
N SER A 273 -1.19 -18.58 -10.89
CA SER A 273 -0.33 -19.54 -10.19
C SER A 273 -0.84 -19.96 -8.80
N GLU A 274 -2.06 -19.57 -8.44
CA GLU A 274 -2.72 -19.89 -7.15
C GLU A 274 -2.00 -19.36 -5.91
N GLU A 275 -1.37 -18.20 -6.06
CA GLU A 275 -0.75 -17.44 -4.98
C GLU A 275 -1.51 -16.16 -4.56
N PRO A 276 -2.86 -16.14 -4.43
CA PRO A 276 -3.58 -14.89 -4.14
C PRO A 276 -3.20 -14.29 -2.77
N MET A 277 -2.61 -15.08 -1.85
CA MET A 277 -2.04 -14.58 -0.58
C MET A 277 -0.78 -13.73 -0.74
N ARG A 278 -0.18 -13.68 -1.94
CA ARG A 278 1.05 -12.90 -2.27
C ARG A 278 0.78 -11.68 -3.14
N VAL A 279 -0.48 -11.41 -3.54
CA VAL A 279 -0.78 -10.32 -4.49
C VAL A 279 -0.46 -8.93 -3.93
N PHE A 280 -0.63 -8.69 -2.62
CA PHE A 280 -0.28 -7.41 -1.97
C PHE A 280 1.24 -7.14 -1.88
N GLN A 281 2.07 -8.11 -2.27
CA GLN A 281 3.53 -8.06 -2.12
C GLN A 281 4.27 -7.71 -3.41
N GLN A 282 3.55 -7.55 -4.52
CA GLN A 282 4.13 -7.34 -5.84
C GLN A 282 4.38 -5.86 -6.14
N MET A 283 5.31 -5.61 -7.06
CA MET A 283 5.64 -4.30 -7.60
C MET A 283 4.51 -3.75 -8.47
N SER A 284 4.49 -2.44 -8.72
CA SER A 284 3.64 -1.88 -9.77
C SER A 284 3.98 -2.48 -11.14
N ASN A 285 2.97 -2.76 -11.96
CA ASN A 285 3.20 -3.38 -13.29
C ASN A 285 3.91 -2.44 -14.29
N ASN A 286 3.97 -1.14 -13.99
CA ASN A 286 4.65 -0.12 -14.77
C ASN A 286 6.02 0.29 -14.18
N ILE A 287 6.57 -0.48 -13.22
CA ILE A 287 7.80 -0.13 -12.51
C ILE A 287 9.00 0.07 -13.44
N GLY A 288 9.80 1.10 -13.17
CA GLY A 288 11.06 1.38 -13.86
C GLY A 288 12.14 0.34 -13.58
N ILE A 289 13.18 0.38 -14.41
CA ILE A 289 14.31 -0.56 -14.36
C ILE A 289 15.10 -0.36 -13.08
N ALA A 290 15.58 0.84 -12.81
CA ALA A 290 16.33 1.15 -11.59
C ALA A 290 15.43 1.15 -10.34
N ASN A 291 14.16 1.56 -10.48
CA ASN A 291 13.15 1.51 -9.41
C ASN A 291 12.85 0.09 -8.94
N THR A 292 13.00 -0.92 -9.80
CA THR A 292 12.92 -2.33 -9.39
C THR A 292 13.98 -2.70 -8.35
N GLN A 293 15.22 -2.20 -8.48
CA GLN A 293 16.25 -2.39 -7.44
C GLN A 293 15.89 -1.66 -6.14
N ARG A 294 15.41 -0.41 -6.24
CA ARG A 294 14.97 0.38 -5.08
C ARG A 294 13.84 -0.32 -4.30
N PHE A 295 12.89 -0.93 -5.01
CA PHE A 295 11.79 -1.69 -4.41
C PHE A 295 12.30 -2.88 -3.60
N VAL A 296 13.17 -3.72 -4.17
CA VAL A 296 13.65 -4.93 -3.47
C VAL A 296 14.56 -4.59 -2.28
N GLU A 297 15.31 -3.49 -2.34
CA GLU A 297 16.13 -3.01 -1.23
C GLU A 297 15.29 -2.48 -0.07
N GLY A 298 14.17 -1.81 -0.36
CA GLY A 298 13.18 -1.43 0.65
C GLY A 298 12.39 -2.61 1.20
N ARG A 299 11.99 -3.56 0.34
CA ARG A 299 11.34 -4.81 0.74
C ARG A 299 12.21 -5.58 1.74
N ARG A 300 13.51 -5.70 1.44
CA ARG A 300 14.48 -6.37 2.32
C ARG A 300 14.37 -5.85 3.76
N LEU A 301 14.37 -4.53 3.95
CA LEU A 301 14.26 -3.86 5.24
C LEU A 301 12.91 -4.12 5.92
N PHE A 302 11.80 -4.03 5.17
CA PHE A 302 10.44 -4.29 5.69
C PHE A 302 10.27 -5.72 6.25
N HIS A 303 11.04 -6.67 5.70
CA HIS A 303 11.11 -8.06 6.13
C HIS A 303 12.28 -8.37 7.09
N THR A 304 13.16 -7.42 7.40
CA THR A 304 14.28 -7.57 8.35
C THR A 304 13.82 -7.43 9.79
N SER A 305 14.30 -8.32 10.66
CA SER A 305 14.15 -8.19 12.11
C SER A 305 15.18 -7.22 12.68
N PHE A 306 14.72 -6.20 13.41
CA PHE A 306 15.57 -5.26 14.15
C PHE A 306 16.07 -5.83 15.48
N ALA A 307 15.72 -7.07 15.81
CA ALA A 307 16.27 -7.79 16.97
C ALA A 307 17.58 -8.51 16.61
N ASP A 308 17.56 -9.26 15.51
CA ASP A 308 18.58 -10.27 15.16
C ASP A 308 19.05 -10.21 13.70
N GLY A 309 18.59 -9.23 12.91
CA GLY A 309 18.97 -9.04 11.51
C GLY A 309 18.44 -10.10 10.54
N THR A 310 17.74 -11.14 10.99
CA THR A 310 17.21 -12.20 10.11
C THR A 310 16.18 -11.64 9.12
N HIS A 311 15.78 -12.42 8.11
CA HIS A 311 14.68 -12.10 7.21
C HIS A 311 13.44 -12.98 7.47
N SER A 312 12.23 -12.48 7.22
CA SER A 312 10.99 -13.28 7.34
C SER A 312 10.74 -14.19 6.14
N GLU A 313 11.50 -14.01 5.06
CA GLU A 313 11.47 -14.81 3.84
C GLU A 313 12.80 -15.55 3.73
N HIS A 314 12.76 -16.86 3.47
CA HIS A 314 13.94 -17.73 3.37
C HIS A 314 14.95 -17.49 4.51
N ASP A 315 14.48 -17.58 5.75
CA ASP A 315 15.21 -17.26 6.99
C ASP A 315 16.56 -17.96 7.15
N LYS A 316 16.73 -19.13 6.53
CA LYS A 316 17.97 -19.94 6.53
C LYS A 316 18.94 -19.61 5.41
N ASP A 317 18.43 -19.10 4.28
CA ASP A 317 19.21 -18.90 3.06
C ASP A 317 19.58 -17.43 2.86
N ASN A 318 18.66 -16.51 3.16
CA ASN A 318 18.89 -15.07 3.05
C ASN A 318 19.87 -14.59 4.14
N PRO A 319 20.91 -13.81 3.79
CA PRO A 319 21.96 -13.42 4.72
C PRO A 319 21.44 -12.46 5.78
N VAL A 320 21.73 -12.77 7.04
CA VAL A 320 21.45 -11.90 8.20
C VAL A 320 21.97 -10.49 7.94
N PHE A 321 21.07 -9.51 8.01
CA PHE A 321 21.40 -8.11 7.86
C PHE A 321 21.97 -7.57 9.18
N THR A 322 23.25 -7.84 9.41
CA THR A 322 23.96 -7.60 10.67
C THR A 322 23.90 -6.16 11.19
N ALA A 323 23.73 -5.17 10.30
CA ALA A 323 23.54 -3.76 10.65
C ALA A 323 22.31 -3.50 11.54
N HIS A 324 21.29 -4.36 11.47
CA HIS A 324 20.04 -4.22 12.23
C HIS A 324 19.91 -5.21 13.42
N ILE A 325 21.00 -5.85 13.85
CA ILE A 325 21.02 -6.60 15.11
C ILE A 325 20.94 -5.62 16.29
N GLY A 326 20.06 -5.89 17.25
CA GLY A 326 19.96 -5.12 18.51
C GLY A 326 19.44 -3.68 18.35
N GLN A 327 18.79 -3.34 17.25
CA GLN A 327 18.32 -1.98 16.92
C GLN A 327 16.90 -1.66 17.41
N LEU A 328 16.15 -2.62 17.93
CA LEU A 328 14.85 -2.36 18.57
C LEU A 328 15.00 -1.41 19.76
N GLY A 329 13.93 -0.67 20.05
CA GLY A 329 13.85 0.08 21.31
C GLY A 329 13.83 -0.85 22.53
N ALA A 330 14.05 -0.26 23.71
CA ALA A 330 13.91 -0.96 24.99
C ALA A 330 12.50 -1.59 25.17
N ARG A 331 11.50 -1.06 24.45
CA ARG A 331 10.18 -1.62 24.22
C ARG A 331 9.82 -1.59 22.74
N TYR A 332 8.97 -2.53 22.32
CA TYR A 332 8.47 -2.69 20.96
C TYR A 332 7.18 -3.52 20.93
N ASN A 333 6.49 -3.55 19.79
CA ASN A 333 5.32 -4.39 19.51
C ASN A 333 5.69 -5.59 18.63
N GLN A 334 6.47 -5.40 17.56
CA GLN A 334 7.02 -6.50 16.74
C GLN A 334 8.46 -6.21 16.30
N PRO A 335 9.27 -7.23 15.99
CA PRO A 335 10.66 -7.04 15.54
C PRO A 335 10.79 -6.60 14.07
N ARG A 336 9.71 -6.66 13.27
CA ARG A 336 9.69 -6.38 11.82
C ARG A 336 8.34 -5.80 11.40
N CYS A 337 8.32 -5.02 10.32
CA CYS A 337 7.10 -4.37 9.81
C CYS A 337 6.03 -5.38 9.34
N ILE A 338 6.44 -6.45 8.67
CA ILE A 338 5.56 -7.49 8.10
C ILE A 338 4.75 -8.27 9.16
N GLU A 339 5.16 -8.29 10.43
CA GLU A 339 4.44 -8.98 11.51
C GLU A 339 3.12 -8.26 11.89
N CYS A 340 3.13 -6.92 11.86
CA CYS A 340 1.92 -6.11 11.98
C CYS A 340 1.14 -6.08 10.66
N HIS A 341 1.84 -5.94 9.54
CA HIS A 341 1.27 -5.91 8.19
C HIS A 341 1.33 -7.30 7.53
N THR A 342 0.60 -8.28 8.08
CA THR A 342 0.67 -9.69 7.64
C THR A 342 0.48 -9.80 6.12
N ASN A 343 1.52 -10.25 5.39
CA ASN A 343 1.54 -10.34 3.93
C ASN A 343 1.25 -9.00 3.20
N ASN A 344 1.73 -7.86 3.73
CA ASN A 344 1.37 -6.48 3.36
C ASN A 344 -0.12 -6.11 3.61
N GLY A 345 -0.87 -6.99 4.25
CA GLY A 345 -2.25 -6.81 4.67
C GLY A 345 -2.36 -6.20 6.06
N ARG A 346 -3.33 -6.72 6.82
CA ARG A 346 -3.78 -6.18 8.11
C ARG A 346 -3.22 -7.00 9.29
N SER A 347 -3.37 -6.47 10.51
CA SER A 347 -3.03 -7.19 11.75
C SER A 347 -3.72 -8.56 11.84
N LYS A 348 -3.15 -9.43 12.68
CA LYS A 348 -3.78 -10.71 13.06
C LYS A 348 -5.15 -10.43 13.71
N PRO A 349 -6.17 -11.29 13.50
CA PRO A 349 -7.51 -11.04 14.02
C PRO A 349 -7.54 -10.97 15.55
N LEU A 350 -8.44 -10.13 16.09
CA LEU A 350 -8.72 -10.08 17.52
C LEU A 350 -9.13 -11.48 18.04
N ALA A 351 -8.47 -11.93 19.10
CA ALA A 351 -8.79 -13.15 19.83
C ALA A 351 -8.90 -12.85 21.33
N LEU A 352 -9.80 -13.55 22.02
CA LEU A 352 -10.06 -13.36 23.45
C LEU A 352 -8.79 -13.63 24.27
N ALA A 353 -8.46 -12.71 25.18
CA ALA A 353 -7.26 -12.71 26.02
C ALA A 353 -5.90 -12.73 25.29
N ALA A 354 -5.86 -12.68 23.96
CA ALA A 354 -4.63 -12.55 23.20
C ALA A 354 -4.04 -11.13 23.32
N LYS A 355 -2.71 -11.02 23.25
CA LYS A 355 -2.04 -9.71 23.15
C LYS A 355 -2.39 -9.03 21.84
N LEU A 356 -2.47 -7.71 21.87
CA LEU A 356 -2.75 -6.87 20.68
C LEU A 356 -1.47 -6.30 20.09
N ASP A 357 -0.37 -7.05 20.16
CA ASP A 357 0.98 -6.63 19.80
C ASP A 357 1.23 -6.59 18.28
N THR A 358 0.24 -6.91 17.45
CA THR A 358 0.24 -6.62 16.00
C THR A 358 -0.62 -5.40 15.64
N MET A 359 -1.18 -4.71 16.64
CA MET A 359 -1.98 -3.49 16.53
C MET A 359 -1.26 -2.34 17.27
N SER A 360 -1.48 -1.10 16.85
CA SER A 360 -1.07 0.06 17.64
C SER A 360 -2.16 0.40 18.65
N ILE A 361 -1.82 0.51 19.92
CA ILE A 361 -2.71 1.02 20.98
C ILE A 361 -2.22 2.42 21.32
N LEU A 362 -2.67 3.41 20.54
CA LEU A 362 -2.24 4.80 20.71
C LEU A 362 -2.78 5.35 22.02
N THR A 363 -1.99 6.18 22.70
CA THR A 363 -2.27 6.66 24.06
C THR A 363 -2.00 8.14 24.21
N ALA A 364 -2.79 8.80 25.07
CA ALA A 364 -2.59 10.18 25.48
C ALA A 364 -3.07 10.41 26.93
N ASN A 365 -2.55 11.48 27.54
CA ASN A 365 -3.02 12.02 28.81
C ASN A 365 -4.38 12.73 28.66
N ALA A 366 -4.92 13.27 29.76
CA ALA A 366 -6.23 13.94 29.75
C ALA A 366 -6.25 15.18 28.83
N GLU A 367 -5.12 15.86 28.71
CA GLU A 367 -4.88 17.07 27.91
C GLU A 367 -4.64 16.78 26.42
N GLY A 368 -4.47 15.51 26.02
CA GLY A 368 -4.17 15.09 24.64
C GLY A 368 -2.67 15.07 24.28
N GLY A 369 -1.78 15.32 25.24
CA GLY A 369 -0.34 15.07 25.11
C GLY A 369 0.02 13.58 25.36
N PRO A 370 1.30 13.20 25.23
CA PRO A 370 1.74 11.82 25.45
C PRO A 370 1.37 11.28 26.84
N ASP A 371 1.03 9.99 26.93
CA ASP A 371 0.79 9.32 28.21
C ASP A 371 2.09 9.20 29.03
N ALA A 372 2.02 9.39 30.35
CA ALA A 372 3.20 9.37 31.22
C ALA A 372 3.89 7.99 31.29
N THR A 373 3.12 6.90 31.20
CA THR A 373 3.62 5.53 31.23
C THR A 373 4.06 5.09 29.84
N TYR A 374 3.20 5.29 28.85
CA TYR A 374 3.30 4.69 27.52
C TYR A 374 3.77 5.63 26.42
N GLY A 375 3.84 6.94 26.63
CA GLY A 375 4.07 7.91 25.56
C GLY A 375 2.89 7.93 24.58
N ASN A 376 3.19 7.90 23.28
CA ASN A 376 2.18 7.98 22.22
C ASN A 376 1.55 6.63 21.82
N ASN A 377 2.11 5.48 22.27
CA ASN A 377 1.65 4.13 21.89
C ASN A 377 2.10 3.09 22.92
N VAL A 378 1.24 2.14 23.30
CA VAL A 378 1.66 1.01 24.13
C VAL A 378 2.56 0.08 23.34
N GLN A 379 3.82 -0.01 23.75
CA GLN A 379 4.80 -0.97 23.27
C GLN A 379 4.88 -2.15 24.24
N GLN A 380 4.26 -3.27 23.88
CA GLN A 380 3.84 -4.32 24.81
C GLN A 380 5.01 -5.23 25.26
N HIS A 381 5.99 -5.48 24.38
CA HIS A 381 7.21 -6.22 24.73
C HIS A 381 8.30 -5.29 25.29
N ALA A 382 9.28 -5.90 25.96
CA ALA A 382 10.46 -5.22 26.46
C ALA A 382 11.69 -6.12 26.26
N GLN A 383 12.87 -5.51 26.06
CA GLN A 383 14.12 -6.27 25.99
C GLN A 383 14.56 -6.79 27.36
N SER A 384 14.29 -6.04 28.44
CA SER A 384 14.60 -6.48 29.80
C SER A 384 13.50 -7.41 30.34
N ALA A 385 13.90 -8.61 30.77
CA ALA A 385 13.03 -9.56 31.46
C ALA A 385 12.50 -9.06 32.82
N THR A 386 13.07 -7.98 33.38
CA THR A 386 12.61 -7.35 34.63
C THR A 386 11.72 -6.13 34.41
N ALA A 387 11.43 -5.76 33.15
CA ALA A 387 10.54 -4.65 32.85
C ALA A 387 9.08 -4.99 33.21
N PRO A 388 8.24 -4.02 33.65
CA PRO A 388 6.83 -4.25 33.94
C PRO A 388 6.06 -4.83 32.74
N ALA A 389 5.05 -5.67 32.95
CA ALA A 389 4.21 -6.15 31.86
C ALA A 389 3.22 -5.06 31.41
N TYR A 390 3.26 -4.68 30.13
CA TYR A 390 2.35 -3.68 29.53
C TYR A 390 1.44 -4.30 28.46
N ASP A 391 1.13 -5.59 28.60
CA ASP A 391 0.20 -6.30 27.71
C ASP A 391 -1.15 -5.57 27.63
N VAL A 392 -1.68 -5.43 26.41
CA VAL A 392 -3.06 -5.03 26.16
C VAL A 392 -3.76 -6.21 25.51
N THR A 393 -4.93 -6.60 26.03
CA THR A 393 -5.69 -7.76 25.52
C THR A 393 -7.15 -7.42 25.27
N ALA A 394 -7.79 -8.14 24.35
CA ALA A 394 -9.25 -8.14 24.24
C ALA A 394 -9.83 -9.00 25.37
N GLN A 395 -10.31 -8.37 26.44
CA GLN A 395 -10.82 -9.03 27.65
C GLN A 395 -12.18 -9.68 27.44
N SER A 396 -13.05 -9.02 26.69
CA SER A 396 -14.39 -9.47 26.34
C SER A 396 -14.89 -8.72 25.10
N PHE A 397 -16.09 -9.05 24.64
CA PHE A 397 -16.78 -8.35 23.57
C PHE A 397 -18.19 -7.96 24.03
N GLU A 398 -18.55 -6.70 23.87
CA GLU A 398 -19.92 -6.21 24.00
C GLU A 398 -20.69 -6.58 22.72
N THR A 399 -21.71 -7.43 22.84
CA THR A 399 -22.57 -7.84 21.72
C THR A 399 -23.85 -7.01 21.67
N THR A 400 -24.23 -6.53 20.48
CA THR A 400 -25.55 -5.98 20.17
C THR A 400 -26.13 -6.66 18.94
N VAL A 401 -27.34 -7.23 19.03
CA VAL A 401 -28.02 -7.83 17.88
C VAL A 401 -28.91 -6.79 17.20
N ARG A 402 -28.69 -6.55 15.91
CA ARG A 402 -29.62 -5.82 15.04
C ARG A 402 -30.47 -6.80 14.24
N THR A 403 -31.75 -6.51 14.10
CA THR A 403 -32.65 -7.27 13.21
C THR A 403 -32.97 -6.38 12.01
N LEU A 404 -32.68 -6.86 10.81
CA LEU A 404 -32.96 -6.17 9.55
C LEU A 404 -34.45 -6.27 9.18
N PRO A 405 -34.98 -5.41 8.28
CA PRO A 405 -36.38 -5.42 7.85
C PRO A 405 -36.86 -6.75 7.25
N ASP A 406 -35.97 -7.57 6.70
CA ASP A 406 -36.27 -8.92 6.19
C ASP A 406 -36.16 -10.03 7.26
N GLY A 407 -35.87 -9.67 8.51
CA GLY A 407 -35.74 -10.58 9.64
C GLY A 407 -34.34 -11.16 9.86
N GLU A 408 -33.35 -10.85 9.01
CA GLU A 408 -31.96 -11.27 9.24
C GLU A 408 -31.43 -10.64 10.54
N LYS A 409 -30.86 -11.47 11.43
CA LYS A 409 -30.24 -11.01 12.68
C LYS A 409 -28.73 -10.94 12.52
N VAL A 410 -28.18 -9.74 12.64
CA VAL A 410 -26.73 -9.49 12.56
C VAL A 410 -26.22 -9.14 13.95
N GLU A 411 -25.21 -9.88 14.39
CA GLU A 411 -24.52 -9.64 15.65
C GLU A 411 -23.38 -8.62 15.43
N LEU A 412 -23.45 -7.48 16.12
CA LEU A 412 -22.37 -6.50 16.17
C LEU A 412 -21.58 -6.69 17.47
N VAL A 413 -20.27 -6.83 17.35
CA VAL A 413 -19.36 -6.94 18.51
C VAL A 413 -18.49 -5.68 18.65
N LYS A 414 -18.20 -5.28 19.88
CA LYS A 414 -17.24 -4.21 20.22
C LYS A 414 -16.26 -4.74 21.27
N PRO A 415 -14.94 -4.69 21.03
CA PRO A 415 -13.96 -5.20 21.99
C PRO A 415 -13.89 -4.34 23.25
N VAL A 416 -13.74 -5.00 24.40
CA VAL A 416 -13.38 -4.39 25.69
C VAL A 416 -11.91 -4.72 25.96
N PHE A 417 -11.09 -3.69 26.16
CA PHE A 417 -9.64 -3.85 26.31
C PHE A 417 -9.21 -3.83 27.78
N ALA A 418 -8.35 -4.75 28.17
CA ALA A 418 -7.67 -4.73 29.47
C ALA A 418 -6.20 -4.35 29.31
N PHE A 419 -5.69 -3.52 30.22
CA PHE A 419 -4.29 -3.12 30.32
C PHE A 419 -3.67 -3.76 31.56
N LYS A 420 -2.45 -4.30 31.45
CA LYS A 420 -1.71 -4.79 32.63
C LYS A 420 -0.98 -3.70 33.42
N GLY A 421 -0.64 -2.58 32.77
CA GLY A 421 -0.23 -1.36 33.46
C GLY A 421 -1.42 -0.46 33.78
N PRO A 422 -1.19 0.81 34.14
CA PRO A 422 -2.25 1.82 34.28
C PRO A 422 -3.11 1.91 33.02
N VAL A 423 -4.41 2.16 33.17
CA VAL A 423 -5.27 2.47 32.02
C VAL A 423 -4.99 3.91 31.57
N PRO A 424 -4.68 4.16 30.28
CA PRO A 424 -4.47 5.52 29.77
C PRO A 424 -5.71 6.39 29.93
N ALA A 425 -5.53 7.70 30.14
CA ALA A 425 -6.65 8.64 30.19
C ALA A 425 -7.41 8.72 28.86
N ARG A 426 -6.70 8.55 27.74
CA ARG A 426 -7.23 8.44 26.38
C ARG A 426 -6.46 7.36 25.61
N PHE A 427 -7.17 6.57 24.83
CA PHE A 427 -6.55 5.59 23.92
C PHE A 427 -7.37 5.33 22.64
N SER A 428 -6.71 4.72 21.65
CA SER A 428 -7.28 4.31 20.37
C SER A 428 -6.62 2.99 19.93
N ALA A 429 -7.41 1.92 19.82
CA ALA A 429 -6.94 0.63 19.32
C ALA A 429 -6.99 0.60 17.78
N ARG A 430 -5.87 0.28 17.14
CA ARG A 430 -5.72 0.41 15.69
C ARG A 430 -5.06 -0.79 15.05
N GLN A 431 -5.85 -1.49 14.26
CA GLN A 431 -5.37 -2.51 13.35
C GLN A 431 -4.43 -1.87 12.31
N ALA A 432 -3.34 -2.53 11.98
CA ALA A 432 -2.51 -2.16 10.85
C ALA A 432 -3.36 -2.15 9.57
N PRO A 433 -3.31 -1.08 8.75
CA PRO A 433 -3.91 -1.09 7.42
C PRO A 433 -3.05 -1.91 6.45
N GLN A 434 -3.67 -2.39 5.37
CA GLN A 434 -2.92 -2.88 4.21
C GLN A 434 -2.09 -1.75 3.57
N VAL A 435 -0.93 -2.06 3.02
CA VAL A 435 0.04 -1.06 2.51
C VAL A 435 0.07 -0.92 0.98
N ILE A 436 -0.86 -1.56 0.27
CA ILE A 436 -0.97 -1.46 -1.19
C ILE A 436 -1.39 -0.06 -1.65
N GLY A 437 -0.79 0.41 -2.76
CA GLY A 437 -1.18 1.67 -3.42
C GLY A 437 -0.87 2.95 -2.64
N MET A 438 -0.07 2.90 -1.57
CA MET A 438 0.23 4.09 -0.76
C MET A 438 0.84 5.22 -1.60
N GLY A 439 1.74 4.91 -2.55
CA GLY A 439 2.34 5.91 -3.45
C GLY A 439 1.33 6.59 -4.38
N LEU A 440 0.29 5.87 -4.83
CA LEU A 440 -0.77 6.47 -5.65
C LEU A 440 -1.61 7.48 -4.85
N LEU A 441 -1.82 7.22 -3.56
CA LEU A 441 -2.49 8.15 -2.65
C LEU A 441 -1.60 9.35 -2.29
N GLU A 442 -0.27 9.13 -2.16
CA GLU A 442 0.71 10.20 -1.98
C GLU A 442 0.78 11.13 -3.20
N ALA A 443 0.64 10.56 -4.41
CA ALA A 443 0.63 11.27 -5.68
C ALA A 443 -0.69 12.02 -6.00
N LEU A 444 -1.73 11.91 -5.16
CA LEU A 444 -2.94 12.71 -5.31
C LEU A 444 -2.63 14.20 -5.01
N PRO A 445 -2.99 15.14 -5.91
CA PRO A 445 -2.89 16.57 -5.63
C PRO A 445 -3.75 16.93 -4.42
N GLU A 446 -3.25 17.82 -3.55
CA GLU A 446 -4.02 18.30 -2.40
C GLU A 446 -5.35 18.92 -2.84
N SER A 447 -5.37 19.64 -3.97
CA SER A 447 -6.59 20.22 -4.56
C SER A 447 -7.63 19.17 -4.95
N ALA A 448 -7.23 17.95 -5.32
CA ALA A 448 -8.16 16.87 -5.68
C ALA A 448 -8.87 16.28 -4.44
N ILE A 449 -8.15 16.22 -3.31
CA ILE A 449 -8.70 15.81 -2.00
C ILE A 449 -9.60 16.93 -1.45
N LEU A 450 -9.09 18.17 -1.42
CA LEU A 450 -9.81 19.33 -0.90
C LEU A 450 -11.09 19.65 -1.68
N ALA A 451 -11.16 19.31 -2.97
CA ALA A 451 -12.37 19.46 -3.79
C ALA A 451 -13.51 18.50 -3.42
N GLN A 452 -13.25 17.46 -2.60
CA GLN A 452 -14.29 16.56 -2.07
C GLN A 452 -14.87 17.06 -0.73
N ALA A 453 -14.29 18.09 -0.11
CA ALA A 453 -14.66 18.52 1.23
C ALA A 453 -15.87 19.47 1.23
N ASP A 454 -16.90 19.17 2.01
CA ASP A 454 -18.07 20.02 2.23
C ASP A 454 -18.29 20.29 3.74
N PRO A 455 -17.36 20.98 4.42
CA PRO A 455 -17.40 21.17 5.88
C PRO A 455 -18.70 21.83 6.41
N ASN A 456 -19.48 22.44 5.53
CA ASN A 456 -20.72 23.15 5.85
C ASN A 456 -21.99 22.39 5.46
N ASP A 457 -21.90 21.20 4.83
CA ASP A 457 -23.05 20.46 4.26
C ASP A 457 -23.86 21.37 3.30
N ALA A 458 -23.15 22.03 2.38
CA ALA A 458 -23.70 23.01 1.45
C ALA A 458 -24.65 22.37 0.42
N ASN A 459 -24.53 21.07 0.17
CA ASN A 459 -25.45 20.33 -0.70
C ASN A 459 -26.68 19.77 0.06
N GLY A 460 -26.68 19.78 1.40
CA GLY A 460 -27.77 19.31 2.25
C GLY A 460 -27.98 17.79 2.29
N ASP A 461 -26.94 17.00 2.04
CA ASP A 461 -27.00 15.54 2.09
C ASP A 461 -26.55 14.92 3.43
N GLY A 462 -26.05 15.72 4.36
CA GLY A 462 -25.62 15.30 5.69
C GLY A 462 -24.17 14.81 5.77
N ILE A 463 -23.41 14.83 4.68
CA ILE A 463 -22.01 14.39 4.61
C ILE A 463 -21.11 15.63 4.49
N LYS A 464 -20.07 15.69 5.32
CA LYS A 464 -19.23 16.88 5.48
C LYS A 464 -17.79 16.71 5.05
N GLY A 465 -17.18 15.56 5.33
CA GLY A 465 -15.81 15.22 4.88
C GLY A 465 -14.77 16.33 5.07
N VAL A 466 -14.08 16.35 6.22
CA VAL A 466 -13.08 17.41 6.50
C VAL A 466 -11.63 16.93 6.33
N PRO A 467 -10.72 17.74 5.75
CA PRO A 467 -9.31 17.36 5.67
C PRO A 467 -8.64 17.45 7.04
N ASN A 468 -7.75 16.51 7.38
CA ASN A 468 -6.79 16.73 8.46
C ASN A 468 -5.60 17.52 7.92
N LEU A 469 -5.09 18.49 8.69
CA LEU A 469 -3.90 19.27 8.33
C LEU A 469 -2.76 18.91 9.28
N ILE A 470 -1.64 18.51 8.70
CA ILE A 470 -0.51 17.88 9.41
C ILE A 470 0.73 18.75 9.24
N VAL A 471 1.37 19.11 10.35
CA VAL A 471 2.66 19.78 10.33
C VAL A 471 3.75 18.73 10.11
N ASP A 472 4.51 18.88 9.03
CA ASP A 472 5.68 18.06 8.71
C ASP A 472 6.75 18.21 9.83
N PRO A 473 7.19 17.11 10.45
CA PRO A 473 8.17 17.15 11.53
C PRO A 473 9.57 17.63 11.13
N GLU A 474 9.95 17.52 9.85
CA GLU A 474 11.27 17.91 9.33
C GLU A 474 11.24 19.34 8.77
N THR A 475 10.23 19.70 7.97
CA THR A 475 10.17 21.01 7.30
C THR A 475 9.35 22.07 8.03
N GLY A 476 8.53 21.69 9.01
CA GLY A 476 7.62 22.60 9.71
C GLY A 476 6.45 23.14 8.86
N LYS A 477 6.31 22.69 7.61
CA LYS A 477 5.20 23.07 6.72
C LYS A 477 3.93 22.30 7.05
N THR A 478 2.79 22.91 6.82
CA THR A 478 1.48 22.23 6.93
C THR A 478 1.12 21.58 5.61
N HIS A 479 0.69 20.32 5.62
CA HIS A 479 0.26 19.55 4.46
C HIS A 479 -1.11 18.89 4.70
N VAL A 480 -1.79 18.48 3.62
CA VAL A 480 -3.00 17.65 3.74
C VAL A 480 -2.62 16.24 4.17
N GLY A 481 -3.29 15.75 5.21
CA GLY A 481 -3.11 14.41 5.76
C GLY A 481 -3.67 13.32 4.84
N ARG A 482 -2.99 12.17 4.77
CA ARG A 482 -3.32 11.05 3.87
C ARG A 482 -3.29 9.68 4.54
N PHE A 483 -2.36 9.46 5.47
CA PHE A 483 -2.06 8.14 6.03
C PHE A 483 -2.49 7.96 7.50
N GLY A 484 -2.63 6.70 7.91
CA GLY A 484 -3.25 6.31 9.18
C GLY A 484 -4.79 6.40 9.16
N TRP A 485 -5.41 5.97 10.26
CA TRP A 485 -6.88 5.93 10.40
C TRP A 485 -7.56 7.29 10.58
N LYS A 486 -6.82 8.30 11.03
CA LYS A 486 -7.29 9.68 11.19
C LYS A 486 -6.53 10.67 10.29
N ALA A 487 -6.01 10.21 9.14
CA ALA A 487 -5.22 11.01 8.20
C ALA A 487 -4.05 11.77 8.86
N SER A 488 -3.44 11.22 9.92
CA SER A 488 -2.52 11.95 10.80
C SER A 488 -1.08 12.09 10.30
N LYS A 489 -0.78 11.60 9.09
CA LYS A 489 0.52 11.75 8.40
C LYS A 489 0.29 12.21 6.97
N ALA A 490 1.14 13.12 6.49
CA ALA A 490 1.04 13.68 5.14
C ALA A 490 1.74 12.81 4.09
N SER A 491 2.87 12.19 4.44
CA SER A 491 3.73 11.41 3.55
C SER A 491 3.96 9.97 4.02
N ILE A 492 4.36 9.10 3.09
CA ILE A 492 4.82 7.73 3.37
C ILE A 492 6.07 7.77 4.23
N ARG A 493 7.02 8.67 3.93
CA ARG A 493 8.22 8.90 4.75
C ARG A 493 7.85 9.14 6.22
N GLN A 494 6.89 10.03 6.47
CA GLN A 494 6.40 10.30 7.82
C GLN A 494 5.73 9.06 8.43
N GLN A 495 4.90 8.34 7.67
CA GLN A 495 4.23 7.12 8.13
C GLN A 495 5.22 5.98 8.48
N VAL A 496 6.32 5.82 7.74
CA VAL A 496 7.39 4.86 8.06
C VAL A 496 8.12 5.28 9.34
N ALA A 497 8.58 6.53 9.41
CA ALA A 497 9.31 7.04 10.56
C ALA A 497 8.47 7.00 11.85
N ASP A 498 7.17 7.35 11.78
CA ASP A 498 6.22 7.24 12.89
C ASP A 498 6.08 5.79 13.38
N ALA A 499 5.96 4.83 12.47
CA ALA A 499 5.82 3.42 12.83
C ALA A 499 7.09 2.85 13.47
N LEU A 500 8.27 3.16 12.92
CA LEU A 500 9.56 2.76 13.49
C LEU A 500 9.67 3.20 14.96
N ILE A 501 9.37 4.47 15.27
CA ILE A 501 9.52 4.99 16.64
C ILE A 501 8.36 4.60 17.57
N LYS A 502 7.11 4.59 17.08
CA LYS A 502 5.92 4.31 17.91
C LYS A 502 5.68 2.82 18.12
N ASP A 503 5.87 1.97 17.12
CA ASP A 503 5.59 0.54 17.24
C ASP A 503 6.85 -0.28 17.55
N MET A 504 8.04 0.10 17.06
CA MET A 504 9.27 -0.69 17.20
C MET A 504 10.33 -0.06 18.12
N GLY A 505 10.17 1.22 18.49
CA GLY A 505 11.15 1.99 19.24
C GLY A 505 12.47 2.25 18.49
N VAL A 506 12.48 1.99 17.18
CA VAL A 506 13.62 2.16 16.26
C VAL A 506 13.74 3.63 15.88
N THR A 507 14.94 4.21 15.99
CA THR A 507 15.17 5.63 15.65
C THR A 507 15.48 5.83 14.16
N SER A 508 15.09 6.98 13.62
CA SER A 508 15.29 7.37 12.21
C SER A 508 15.64 8.85 12.12
N PRO A 509 16.16 9.38 11.00
CA PRO A 509 16.53 10.80 10.91
C PRO A 509 15.40 11.79 11.26
N MET A 510 14.15 11.46 10.92
CA MET A 510 12.96 12.24 11.29
C MET A 510 12.61 12.16 12.80
N PHE A 511 12.91 11.04 13.45
CA PHE A 511 12.71 10.83 14.90
C PHE A 511 13.97 10.24 15.54
N PRO A 512 15.03 11.06 15.75
CA PRO A 512 16.37 10.59 16.02
C PRO A 512 16.67 10.31 17.50
N SER A 513 15.62 10.25 18.33
CA SER A 513 15.72 9.94 19.76
C SER A 513 14.53 9.08 20.22
N PRO A 514 14.76 8.06 21.08
CA PRO A 514 13.68 7.34 21.77
C PRO A 514 12.72 8.29 22.52
N GLY A 515 13.19 9.47 22.93
CA GLY A 515 12.37 10.50 23.56
C GLY A 515 11.21 11.01 22.69
N CYS A 516 11.27 10.87 21.36
CA CYS A 516 10.16 11.27 20.48
C CYS A 516 8.91 10.40 20.71
N GLN A 517 9.08 9.13 21.09
CA GLN A 517 7.98 8.25 21.47
C GLN A 517 7.17 8.81 22.66
N ARG A 518 7.83 9.57 23.54
CA ARG A 518 7.27 10.20 24.76
C ARG A 518 7.06 11.72 24.64
N GLY A 519 7.27 12.30 23.45
CA GLY A 519 7.15 13.74 23.21
C GLY A 519 8.12 14.62 24.01
N ALA A 520 9.35 14.16 24.24
CA ALA A 520 10.39 15.00 24.85
C ALA A 520 10.63 16.27 23.99
N PRO A 521 10.71 17.48 24.59
CA PRO A 521 10.77 18.74 23.82
C PRO A 521 11.88 18.78 22.76
N ASP A 522 13.09 18.32 23.12
CA ASP A 522 14.27 18.37 22.25
C ASP A 522 14.53 17.06 21.49
N CYS A 523 13.53 16.19 21.33
CA CYS A 523 13.74 14.83 20.81
C CYS A 523 14.30 14.78 19.36
N ARG A 524 14.20 15.88 18.61
CA ARG A 524 14.75 16.00 17.24
C ARG A 524 16.17 16.57 17.20
N GLY A 525 16.72 17.06 18.32
CA GLY A 525 18.07 17.63 18.40
C GLY A 525 19.19 16.62 18.66
N SER A 526 19.00 15.34 18.30
CA SER A 526 19.97 14.27 18.59
C SER A 526 21.14 14.29 17.62
N THR A 527 22.36 14.19 18.15
CA THR A 527 23.61 14.00 17.38
C THR A 527 24.09 12.55 17.37
N VAL A 528 23.33 11.64 18.00
CA VAL A 528 23.63 10.20 18.01
C VAL A 528 23.16 9.58 16.69
N PRO A 529 23.94 8.69 16.04
CA PRO A 529 23.50 7.95 14.86
C PRO A 529 22.18 7.20 15.11
N THR A 530 21.29 7.25 14.13
CA THR A 530 19.97 6.62 14.20
C THR A 530 20.02 5.15 13.78
N SER A 531 19.09 4.36 14.32
CA SER A 531 18.99 2.90 14.10
C SER A 531 18.73 2.49 12.65
N VAL A 532 18.07 3.37 11.89
CA VAL A 532 18.09 3.37 10.42
C VAL A 532 18.73 4.66 9.91
N THR A 533 19.48 4.54 8.82
CA THR A 533 20.06 5.66 8.08
C THR A 533 19.01 6.36 7.20
N GLU A 534 19.38 7.53 6.66
CA GLU A 534 18.56 8.26 5.68
C GLU A 534 18.24 7.41 4.44
N ASN A 535 19.24 6.74 3.88
CA ASN A 535 19.09 5.85 2.74
C ASN A 535 18.17 4.65 3.04
N GLU A 536 18.16 4.13 4.28
CA GLU A 536 17.27 3.03 4.67
C GLU A 536 15.83 3.50 4.88
N LEU A 537 15.62 4.70 5.44
CA LEU A 537 14.30 5.34 5.52
C LEU A 537 13.74 5.65 4.12
N GLU A 538 14.58 6.15 3.22
CA GLU A 538 14.26 6.36 1.81
C GLU A 538 13.90 5.04 1.10
N ARG A 539 14.71 3.98 1.27
CA ARG A 539 14.44 2.64 0.72
C ARG A 539 13.10 2.07 1.20
N MET A 540 12.81 2.11 2.50
CA MET A 540 11.51 1.66 3.03
C MET A 540 10.35 2.49 2.47
N THR A 541 10.54 3.81 2.28
CA THR A 541 9.57 4.68 1.62
C THR A 541 9.35 4.22 0.16
N HIS A 542 10.40 3.98 -0.61
CA HIS A 542 10.33 3.54 -2.01
C HIS A 542 9.59 2.21 -2.20
N TYR A 543 9.81 1.24 -1.31
CA TYR A 543 9.04 0.00 -1.32
C TYR A 543 7.55 0.30 -1.19
N LEU A 544 7.14 1.05 -0.17
CA LEU A 544 5.72 1.37 0.05
C LEU A 544 5.11 2.27 -1.04
N SER A 545 5.90 3.14 -1.67
CA SER A 545 5.46 3.93 -2.83
C SER A 545 5.18 3.07 -4.06
N LEU A 546 5.94 1.98 -4.27
CA LEU A 546 5.95 1.19 -5.50
C LEU A 546 5.28 -0.21 -5.39
N ILE A 547 4.60 -0.51 -4.26
CA ILE A 547 3.70 -1.68 -4.16
C ILE A 547 2.49 -1.46 -5.07
N GLY A 548 2.25 -2.41 -5.98
CA GLY A 548 1.12 -2.38 -6.90
C GLY A 548 -0.23 -2.60 -6.23
N VAL A 549 -1.31 -2.21 -6.91
CA VAL A 549 -2.70 -2.44 -6.48
C VAL A 549 -3.28 -3.57 -7.32
N PRO A 550 -3.89 -4.63 -6.76
CA PRO A 550 -4.55 -5.66 -7.56
C PRO A 550 -5.57 -5.03 -8.53
N ALA A 551 -5.64 -5.51 -9.77
CA ALA A 551 -6.75 -5.14 -10.65
C ALA A 551 -8.08 -5.72 -10.13
N GLN A 552 -9.19 -5.02 -10.41
CA GLN A 552 -10.53 -5.47 -10.03
C GLN A 552 -10.87 -6.80 -10.71
N ARG A 553 -11.16 -7.82 -9.90
CA ARG A 553 -11.50 -9.18 -10.30
C ARG A 553 -12.98 -9.28 -10.70
N LYS A 554 -13.35 -8.56 -11.77
CA LYS A 554 -14.73 -8.54 -12.33
C LYS A 554 -14.87 -9.22 -13.69
N LEU A 555 -13.77 -9.61 -14.34
CA LEU A 555 -13.78 -10.30 -15.63
C LEU A 555 -13.67 -11.81 -15.43
N ARG A 556 -14.32 -12.57 -16.33
CA ARG A 556 -14.10 -14.02 -16.41
C ARG A 556 -12.85 -14.30 -17.22
N SER A 557 -11.88 -14.96 -16.60
CA SER A 557 -10.73 -15.52 -17.28
C SER A 557 -11.16 -16.71 -18.15
N GLY A 558 -10.60 -16.82 -19.35
CA GLY A 558 -10.93 -17.87 -20.32
C GLY A 558 -10.18 -19.18 -20.05
N PHE A 559 -10.50 -19.82 -18.92
CA PHE A 559 -10.05 -21.18 -18.64
C PHE A 559 -10.68 -22.18 -19.65
N PRO A 560 -9.92 -23.16 -20.15
CA PRO A 560 -10.48 -24.24 -20.97
C PRO A 560 -11.50 -25.11 -20.21
N ASP A 561 -12.37 -25.79 -20.95
CA ASP A 561 -13.30 -26.78 -20.39
C ASP A 561 -12.54 -27.89 -19.64
N GLY A 562 -13.04 -28.26 -18.46
CA GLY A 562 -12.43 -29.27 -17.59
C GLY A 562 -11.26 -28.77 -16.73
N VAL A 563 -10.71 -27.58 -16.97
CA VAL A 563 -9.67 -26.98 -16.12
C VAL A 563 -10.29 -26.39 -14.84
N ARG A 564 -9.63 -26.61 -13.70
CA ARG A 564 -10.06 -26.04 -12.42
C ARG A 564 -9.86 -24.53 -12.41
N VAL A 565 -10.94 -23.77 -12.24
CA VAL A 565 -10.91 -22.30 -12.03
C VAL A 565 -10.49 -22.02 -10.59
N SER A 566 -9.50 -21.13 -10.41
CA SER A 566 -9.03 -20.74 -9.07
C SER A 566 -10.04 -19.79 -8.38
N PRO A 567 -10.22 -19.82 -7.04
CA PRO A 567 -11.27 -19.07 -6.34
C PRO A 567 -11.20 -17.53 -6.46
N GLU A 568 -10.10 -16.96 -6.95
CA GLU A 568 -9.98 -15.54 -7.28
C GLU A 568 -10.59 -15.16 -8.64
N HIS A 569 -10.79 -16.13 -9.54
CA HIS A 569 -11.38 -15.98 -10.89
C HIS A 569 -12.81 -16.50 -11.03
N ASP A 570 -13.29 -17.30 -10.08
CA ASP A 570 -14.69 -17.75 -10.08
C ASP A 570 -15.61 -16.57 -9.71
N VAL A 571 -16.01 -15.82 -10.72
CA VAL A 571 -16.74 -14.55 -10.58
C VAL A 571 -18.01 -14.52 -11.42
N ASN A 572 -18.98 -13.76 -10.92
CA ASN A 572 -20.23 -13.45 -11.60
C ASN A 572 -20.26 -11.95 -11.96
N PRO A 573 -19.87 -11.58 -13.20
CA PRO A 573 -19.81 -10.17 -13.61
C PRO A 573 -21.15 -9.43 -13.49
N ALA A 574 -22.28 -10.11 -13.71
CA ALA A 574 -23.60 -9.52 -13.59
C ALA A 574 -23.96 -9.18 -12.14
N GLN A 575 -23.60 -10.05 -11.19
CA GLN A 575 -23.79 -9.79 -9.76
C GLN A 575 -22.85 -8.69 -9.25
N ILE A 576 -21.60 -8.65 -9.74
CA ILE A 576 -20.63 -7.59 -9.41
C ILE A 576 -21.12 -6.23 -9.94
N ALA A 577 -21.62 -6.16 -11.18
CA ALA A 577 -22.21 -4.94 -11.74
C ALA A 577 -23.42 -4.48 -10.91
N ARG A 578 -24.36 -5.38 -10.63
CA ARG A 578 -25.52 -5.11 -9.73
C ARG A 578 -25.08 -4.56 -8.38
N GLY A 579 -24.02 -5.14 -7.78
CA GLY A 579 -23.45 -4.69 -6.51
C GLY A 579 -22.85 -3.28 -6.59
N SER A 580 -22.14 -2.97 -7.67
CA SER A 580 -21.56 -1.65 -7.92
C SER A 580 -22.65 -0.58 -8.08
N ASP A 581 -23.69 -0.89 -8.86
CA ASP A 581 -24.86 0.00 -9.05
C ASP A 581 -25.56 0.29 -7.72
N LEU A 582 -25.80 -0.75 -6.90
CA LEU A 582 -26.43 -0.61 -5.60
C LEU A 582 -25.57 0.20 -4.62
N PHE A 583 -24.25 -0.03 -4.59
CA PHE A 583 -23.29 0.71 -3.75
C PHE A 583 -23.33 2.22 -4.07
N ALA A 584 -23.50 2.58 -5.35
CA ALA A 584 -23.74 3.97 -5.76
C ALA A 584 -25.15 4.46 -5.36
N GLN A 585 -26.21 3.69 -5.63
CA GLN A 585 -27.61 4.07 -5.35
C GLN A 585 -27.89 4.33 -3.87
N ILE A 586 -27.33 3.54 -2.95
CA ILE A 586 -27.49 3.75 -1.50
C ILE A 586 -26.59 4.88 -0.95
N ARG A 587 -25.77 5.48 -1.82
CA ARG A 587 -24.85 6.61 -1.57
C ARG A 587 -23.57 6.29 -0.80
N CYS A 588 -23.07 5.04 -0.80
CA CYS A 588 -21.75 4.74 -0.22
C CYS A 588 -20.62 5.53 -0.92
N VAL A 589 -20.76 5.78 -2.23
CA VAL A 589 -19.82 6.54 -3.07
C VAL A 589 -19.65 8.01 -2.69
N ALA A 590 -20.48 8.56 -1.80
CA ALA A 590 -20.38 9.95 -1.34
C ALA A 590 -19.18 10.20 -0.39
N CYS A 591 -18.67 9.14 0.26
CA CYS A 591 -17.39 9.16 0.97
C CYS A 591 -16.39 8.23 0.26
N HIS A 592 -16.85 7.03 -0.15
CA HIS A 592 -16.06 6.07 -0.91
C HIS A 592 -15.96 6.46 -2.40
N THR A 593 -15.47 7.67 -2.66
CA THR A 593 -15.31 8.28 -3.99
C THR A 593 -14.62 7.30 -4.96
N PRO A 594 -15.34 6.79 -5.99
CA PRO A 594 -14.87 5.66 -6.80
C PRO A 594 -13.58 5.91 -7.57
N THR A 595 -13.36 7.14 -8.05
CA THR A 595 -12.29 7.47 -8.98
C THR A 595 -11.61 8.77 -8.57
N MET A 596 -10.28 8.78 -8.59
CA MET A 596 -9.46 9.98 -8.46
C MET A 596 -8.35 9.97 -9.53
N LYS A 597 -7.69 11.10 -9.73
CA LYS A 597 -6.56 11.22 -10.65
C LYS A 597 -5.32 11.72 -9.91
N THR A 598 -4.19 11.03 -10.06
CA THR A 598 -2.91 11.47 -9.50
C THR A 598 -2.31 12.61 -10.32
N GLY A 599 -1.48 13.44 -9.68
CA GLY A 599 -0.85 14.61 -10.31
C GLY A 599 0.41 14.28 -11.09
N ASN A 600 1.10 15.33 -11.54
CA ASN A 600 2.34 15.23 -12.31
C ASN A 600 3.61 15.64 -11.52
N THR A 601 3.56 15.72 -10.19
CA THR A 601 4.66 16.22 -9.34
C THR A 601 5.36 15.14 -8.50
N HIS A 602 4.84 13.91 -8.42
CA HIS A 602 5.44 12.84 -7.60
C HIS A 602 6.82 12.40 -8.13
N PRO A 603 7.88 12.15 -7.31
CA PRO A 603 9.21 11.76 -7.81
C PRO A 603 9.25 10.53 -8.74
N PHE A 604 8.45 9.50 -8.45
CA PHE A 604 8.23 8.35 -9.34
C PHE A 604 7.31 8.66 -10.52
N ALA A 605 7.70 8.27 -11.73
CA ALA A 605 6.89 8.40 -12.95
C ALA A 605 5.70 7.44 -12.95
N GLU A 606 5.87 6.26 -12.34
CA GLU A 606 4.91 5.18 -12.14
C GLU A 606 3.58 5.65 -11.54
N LEU A 607 3.67 6.71 -10.73
CA LEU A 607 2.58 7.23 -9.91
C LEU A 607 1.99 8.53 -10.47
N ARG A 608 2.56 9.10 -11.54
CA ARG A 608 2.06 10.33 -12.17
C ARG A 608 0.90 10.06 -13.12
N GLU A 609 -0.05 11.00 -13.17
CA GLU A 609 -1.15 11.05 -14.14
C GLU A 609 -1.99 9.76 -14.27
N GLN A 610 -2.05 8.95 -13.21
CA GLN A 610 -2.85 7.73 -13.16
C GLN A 610 -4.31 8.07 -12.84
N THR A 611 -5.24 7.54 -13.62
CA THR A 611 -6.63 7.38 -13.17
C THR A 611 -6.65 6.16 -12.25
N ILE A 612 -7.12 6.35 -11.01
CA ILE A 612 -7.11 5.33 -9.97
C ILE A 612 -8.49 5.17 -9.36
N HIS A 613 -8.79 3.98 -8.83
CA HIS A 613 -10.08 3.66 -8.22
C HIS A 613 -9.95 3.23 -6.74
N PRO A 614 -9.63 4.16 -5.82
CA PRO A 614 -9.41 3.85 -4.41
C PRO A 614 -10.70 3.60 -3.63
N TYR A 615 -11.86 4.08 -4.12
CA TYR A 615 -13.11 4.14 -3.34
C TYR A 615 -12.90 4.83 -1.99
N SER A 616 -12.34 6.04 -2.04
CA SER A 616 -12.00 6.89 -0.88
C SER A 616 -11.68 8.31 -1.35
N ASP A 617 -12.20 9.29 -0.63
CA ASP A 617 -11.87 10.72 -0.74
C ASP A 617 -10.67 11.16 0.12
N LEU A 618 -10.16 10.27 0.99
CA LEU A 618 -9.16 10.54 2.04
C LEU A 618 -9.59 11.56 3.12
N LEU A 619 -10.85 11.92 3.20
CA LEU A 619 -11.38 12.89 4.18
C LEU A 619 -11.81 12.24 5.49
N LEU A 620 -11.93 13.05 6.54
CA LEU A 620 -12.46 12.66 7.84
C LEU A 620 -13.97 12.83 7.89
N HIS A 621 -14.69 11.75 8.20
CA HIS A 621 -16.14 11.75 8.42
C HIS A 621 -16.45 11.38 9.86
N ASP A 622 -17.46 12.03 10.44
CA ASP A 622 -18.07 11.60 11.69
C ASP A 622 -18.82 10.28 11.46
N MET A 623 -18.30 9.19 12.02
CA MET A 623 -18.90 7.85 11.94
C MET A 623 -19.82 7.53 13.13
N GLY A 624 -20.12 8.53 13.95
CA GLY A 624 -21.02 8.45 15.10
C GLY A 624 -20.41 7.83 16.36
N PRO A 625 -21.12 7.92 17.50
CA PRO A 625 -20.63 7.49 18.81
C PRO A 625 -20.35 5.98 18.90
N GLY A 626 -20.97 5.17 18.04
CA GLY A 626 -20.69 3.73 17.97
C GLY A 626 -19.25 3.42 17.55
N LEU A 627 -18.62 4.29 16.75
CA LEU A 627 -17.24 4.16 16.30
C LEU A 627 -16.29 5.21 16.91
N ALA A 628 -16.72 5.96 17.92
CA ALA A 628 -15.83 6.85 18.64
C ALA A 628 -14.77 6.07 19.44
N ASP A 629 -13.51 6.52 19.35
CA ASP A 629 -12.48 6.21 20.35
C ASP A 629 -12.47 7.31 21.44
N THR A 630 -11.35 7.51 22.14
CA THR A 630 -11.19 8.63 23.10
C THR A 630 -10.05 9.60 22.72
N LEU A 631 -9.44 9.40 21.55
CA LEU A 631 -8.18 10.03 21.13
C LEU A 631 -8.41 10.99 19.95
N ALA A 632 -8.19 12.28 20.19
CA ALA A 632 -8.09 13.26 19.10
C ALA A 632 -6.69 13.20 18.47
N GLU A 633 -6.57 13.51 17.18
CA GLU A 633 -5.28 13.47 16.47
C GLU A 633 -5.17 14.59 15.43
N SER A 634 -4.33 15.58 15.72
CA SER A 634 -4.35 16.89 15.06
C SER A 634 -5.76 17.50 15.11
N ARG A 635 -6.49 17.51 13.99
CA ARG A 635 -7.87 18.05 13.89
C ARG A 635 -8.95 16.98 13.96
N ALA A 636 -8.59 15.71 13.92
CA ALA A 636 -9.56 14.62 13.94
C ALA A 636 -10.13 14.42 15.34
N TYR A 637 -11.45 14.58 15.48
CA TYR A 637 -12.17 14.23 16.70
C TYR A 637 -12.22 12.70 16.94
N PRO A 638 -12.58 12.22 18.14
CA PRO A 638 -12.60 10.79 18.46
C PRO A 638 -13.53 9.95 17.57
N GLN A 639 -14.70 10.48 17.19
CA GLN A 639 -15.67 9.87 16.27
C GLN A 639 -15.32 10.00 14.78
N GLN A 640 -14.32 10.82 14.44
CA GLN A 640 -13.92 11.03 13.04
C GLN A 640 -12.91 10.01 12.56
N TRP A 641 -13.14 9.49 11.36
CA TRP A 641 -12.26 8.52 10.71
C TRP A 641 -12.03 8.88 9.26
N ARG A 642 -10.83 8.60 8.76
CA ARG A 642 -10.49 8.76 7.35
C ARG A 642 -11.21 7.67 6.54
N THR A 643 -11.85 8.03 5.44
CA THR A 643 -12.40 7.02 4.51
C THR A 643 -11.28 6.08 4.06
N ALA A 644 -11.39 4.79 4.41
CA ALA A 644 -10.39 3.80 4.04
C ALA A 644 -10.55 3.40 2.55
N PRO A 645 -9.46 3.32 1.76
CA PRO A 645 -9.51 2.81 0.40
C PRO A 645 -9.99 1.36 0.39
N LEU A 646 -10.94 1.04 -0.50
CA LEU A 646 -11.53 -0.29 -0.60
C LEU A 646 -10.84 -1.20 -1.63
N TRP A 647 -9.86 -0.69 -2.40
CA TRP A 647 -9.06 -1.55 -3.27
C TRP A 647 -8.41 -2.69 -2.48
N GLY A 648 -8.31 -3.88 -3.08
CA GLY A 648 -7.83 -5.10 -2.45
C GLY A 648 -8.70 -5.66 -1.31
N ILE A 649 -9.80 -5.04 -0.89
CA ILE A 649 -10.56 -5.50 0.29
C ILE A 649 -11.13 -6.92 0.12
N GLY A 650 -11.49 -7.31 -1.11
CA GLY A 650 -11.92 -8.66 -1.42
C GLY A 650 -10.80 -9.69 -1.35
N SER A 651 -9.56 -9.24 -1.58
CA SER A 651 -8.36 -10.06 -1.59
C SER A 651 -7.85 -10.40 -0.17
N LEU A 652 -8.24 -9.63 0.86
CA LEU A 652 -7.85 -9.85 2.26
C LEU A 652 -8.12 -11.28 2.77
N ARG A 653 -9.18 -11.92 2.27
CA ARG A 653 -9.53 -13.32 2.60
C ARG A 653 -8.42 -14.32 2.25
N PHE A 654 -7.55 -14.00 1.30
CA PHE A 654 -6.40 -14.82 0.93
C PHE A 654 -5.14 -14.36 1.68
N ILE A 655 -4.95 -13.05 1.80
CA ILE A 655 -3.80 -12.42 2.48
C ILE A 655 -3.74 -12.83 3.97
N GLN A 656 -4.91 -12.92 4.63
CA GLN A 656 -5.07 -13.28 6.05
C GLN A 656 -5.44 -14.77 6.25
N GLY A 657 -5.22 -15.63 5.25
CA GLY A 657 -5.46 -17.08 5.31
C GLY A 657 -6.88 -17.49 4.91
N ASP A 658 -7.91 -16.95 5.57
CA ASP A 658 -9.32 -17.17 5.19
C ASP A 658 -10.23 -15.96 5.47
N ARG A 659 -11.49 -16.04 5.03
CA ARG A 659 -12.51 -15.01 5.28
C ARG A 659 -12.85 -14.84 6.77
N SER A 660 -12.76 -15.90 7.58
CA SER A 660 -13.06 -15.86 9.03
C SER A 660 -11.98 -15.11 9.84
N SER A 661 -10.79 -14.96 9.26
CA SER A 661 -9.64 -14.23 9.81
C SER A 661 -9.63 -12.75 9.44
N VAL A 662 -10.45 -12.32 8.48
CA VAL A 662 -10.55 -10.90 8.07
C VAL A 662 -11.21 -10.07 9.16
N ARG A 663 -10.63 -8.91 9.47
CA ARG A 663 -11.21 -7.90 10.35
C ARG A 663 -11.27 -6.54 9.67
N LEU A 664 -12.35 -5.82 9.97
CA LEU A 664 -12.73 -4.55 9.35
C LEU A 664 -12.94 -3.47 10.42
N LEU A 665 -12.93 -2.20 9.97
CA LEU A 665 -12.92 -0.98 10.80
C LEU A 665 -11.58 -0.78 11.55
N HIS A 666 -11.44 0.37 12.21
CA HIS A 666 -10.17 0.84 12.76
C HIS A 666 -9.59 -0.10 13.84
N ASP A 667 -10.44 -0.65 14.69
CA ASP A 667 -10.08 -1.55 15.80
C ASP A 667 -10.25 -3.03 15.43
N GLY A 668 -10.62 -3.34 14.18
CA GLY A 668 -10.85 -4.72 13.74
C GLY A 668 -12.09 -5.38 14.35
N ARG A 669 -13.09 -4.64 14.84
CA ARG A 669 -14.28 -5.24 15.47
C ARG A 669 -15.21 -6.00 14.51
N ALA A 670 -15.29 -5.57 13.24
CA ALA A 670 -16.26 -6.13 12.30
C ALA A 670 -15.68 -7.35 11.55
N ARG A 671 -16.43 -8.45 11.54
CA ARG A 671 -16.06 -9.75 10.95
C ARG A 671 -16.54 -9.91 9.50
N THR A 672 -17.52 -9.11 9.09
CA THR A 672 -18.16 -9.17 7.75
C THR A 672 -18.40 -7.75 7.20
N TYR A 673 -18.60 -7.63 5.88
CA TYR A 673 -19.01 -6.36 5.27
C TYR A 673 -20.34 -5.86 5.86
N THR A 674 -21.30 -6.76 6.10
CA THR A 674 -22.58 -6.45 6.75
C THR A 674 -22.37 -5.83 8.12
N GLU A 675 -21.58 -6.45 9.00
CA GLU A 675 -21.24 -5.88 10.31
C GLU A 675 -20.55 -4.52 10.19
N ALA A 676 -19.60 -4.38 9.24
CA ALA A 676 -18.89 -3.13 9.03
C ALA A 676 -19.85 -1.99 8.65
N VAL A 677 -20.75 -2.22 7.67
CA VAL A 677 -21.77 -1.24 7.26
C VAL A 677 -22.71 -0.92 8.43
N LEU A 678 -23.17 -1.91 9.19
CA LEU A 678 -24.09 -1.69 10.31
C LEU A 678 -23.48 -0.92 11.50
N TRP A 679 -22.15 -0.86 11.59
CA TRP A 679 -21.44 0.01 12.53
C TRP A 679 -21.36 1.48 12.08
N HIS A 680 -21.61 1.80 10.80
CA HIS A 680 -21.55 3.18 10.31
C HIS A 680 -22.68 4.03 10.92
N GLY A 681 -22.32 5.12 11.60
CA GLY A 681 -23.25 6.14 12.09
C GLY A 681 -22.84 7.53 11.60
N GLY A 682 -23.29 8.57 12.30
CA GLY A 682 -22.98 9.97 11.96
C GLY A 682 -23.41 10.28 10.53
N GLU A 683 -22.50 10.83 9.73
CA GLU A 683 -22.69 11.18 8.30
C GLU A 683 -23.16 9.98 7.46
N ALA A 684 -22.72 8.76 7.81
CA ALA A 684 -23.07 7.55 7.06
C ALA A 684 -24.38 6.86 7.51
N THR A 685 -25.13 7.43 8.46
CA THR A 685 -26.38 6.85 9.01
C THR A 685 -27.42 6.55 7.94
N ASP A 686 -27.51 7.44 6.97
CA ASP A 686 -28.50 7.42 5.89
C ASP A 686 -28.19 6.33 4.86
N ALA A 687 -26.89 6.17 4.52
CA ALA A 687 -26.41 5.09 3.67
C ALA A 687 -26.56 3.71 4.35
N ARG A 688 -26.30 3.62 5.66
CA ARG A 688 -26.56 2.40 6.45
C ARG A 688 -28.05 2.04 6.41
N THR A 689 -28.95 2.99 6.67
CA THR A 689 -30.40 2.73 6.65
C THR A 689 -30.89 2.28 5.28
N ARG A 690 -30.33 2.86 4.19
CA ARG A 690 -30.61 2.38 2.82
C ARG A 690 -30.10 0.97 2.57
N TYR A 691 -28.91 0.61 3.07
CA TYR A 691 -28.38 -0.77 3.00
C TYR A 691 -29.23 -1.77 3.81
N GLU A 692 -29.64 -1.40 5.03
CA GLU A 692 -30.53 -2.22 5.87
C GLU A 692 -31.84 -2.56 5.14
N ALA A 693 -32.40 -1.61 4.38
CA ALA A 693 -33.65 -1.78 3.63
C ALA A 693 -33.53 -2.60 2.33
N LEU A 694 -32.32 -2.89 1.84
CA LEU A 694 -32.14 -3.74 0.65
C LEU A 694 -32.51 -5.20 0.94
N PRO A 695 -33.14 -5.93 0.02
CA PRO A 695 -33.29 -7.38 0.14
C PRO A 695 -31.93 -8.09 0.26
N LYS A 696 -31.88 -9.24 0.95
CA LYS A 696 -30.64 -10.02 1.11
C LYS A 696 -29.84 -10.22 -0.20
N ALA A 697 -30.49 -10.55 -1.31
CA ALA A 697 -29.82 -10.77 -2.59
C ALA A 697 -29.06 -9.52 -3.11
N ASP A 698 -29.59 -8.32 -2.84
CA ASP A 698 -28.94 -7.05 -3.20
C ASP A 698 -27.79 -6.72 -2.23
N ARG A 699 -27.94 -7.03 -0.92
CA ARG A 699 -26.84 -6.96 0.05
C ARG A 699 -25.68 -7.92 -0.31
N ASP A 700 -26.01 -9.13 -0.75
CA ASP A 700 -25.05 -10.13 -1.21
C ASP A 700 -24.39 -9.72 -2.54
N ALA A 701 -25.10 -9.00 -3.42
CA ALA A 701 -24.52 -8.41 -4.63
C ALA A 701 -23.49 -7.31 -4.31
N ILE A 702 -23.78 -6.41 -3.35
CA ILE A 702 -22.78 -5.45 -2.84
C ILE A 702 -21.57 -6.20 -2.25
N GLY A 703 -21.80 -7.30 -1.53
CA GLY A 703 -20.74 -8.19 -1.05
C GLY A 703 -19.86 -8.72 -2.17
N ALA A 704 -20.45 -9.21 -3.26
CA ALA A 704 -19.72 -9.68 -4.45
C ALA A 704 -18.93 -8.56 -5.15
N PHE A 705 -19.46 -7.34 -5.20
CA PHE A 705 -18.73 -6.18 -5.69
C PHE A 705 -17.50 -5.86 -4.82
N LEU A 706 -17.65 -5.78 -3.50
CA LEU A 706 -16.52 -5.58 -2.58
C LEU A 706 -15.51 -6.74 -2.65
N ASP A 707 -15.97 -7.97 -2.86
CA ASP A 707 -15.12 -9.16 -3.05
C ASP A 707 -14.35 -9.17 -4.38
N SER A 708 -14.71 -8.30 -5.33
CA SER A 708 -14.01 -8.08 -6.61
C SER A 708 -12.90 -7.03 -6.51
N LEU A 709 -12.91 -6.18 -5.48
CA LEU A 709 -11.91 -5.12 -5.25
C LEU A 709 -10.59 -5.67 -4.68
#